data_AF-A0AAV5KVG9-F1
#
_entry.id   AF-A0AAV5KVG9-F1
#
_cell.length_a   1.000
_cell.length_b   1.000
_cell.length_c   1.000
_cell.angle_alpha   90.00
_cell.angle_beta   90.00
_cell.angle_gamma   90.00
#
_symmetry.space_group_name_H-M   'P 1'
#
loop_
_entity.id
_entity.type
_entity.pdbx_description
1 polymer ?
#
loop_
_entity_poly.entity_id
_entity_poly.type
_entity_poly.pdbx_seq_one_letter_code
_entity_poly.pdbx_strand_id
1 'polypeptide(L)'
;MLCGESQEPDLDLDLELEESPDPEQPCSQGHRASLSLYTQEGGSICLLCLSNLISDPRSPTVHVSYALSQLSHALSQPQFLRSLLSFHPHFLVSSLVRALSSFEDDPIAYQLVHIISALCTSAGGSVTADFVARVADTLSSGVLAWSRRQLHMLHCFGVLLNCQTTDPSAYIKDKGALVSNLVAGLQLPRVSDEADVLHSFCPDLLRLSLEALMKTQRDDVRLNCVALLTILAQKGFLGNAHGNGISSMNSDEADSFMQTTADGLDETPPESLFAEAIKGPLLSSDSQVQISTLDLIFQYLSGENALGKQIQVLVEENIVDYILEILRLSECKDTLVISCLKVLNLFSSAGKSFIKRLVVGFTTLLQVLRYVAEVPFHPVQSHTLKLIWNSISDCPGIVSASHTEELVVFVTKMLKRHIDGKMGMLSETFIMACSIFVALLKSPSSQWTSNIPTLIQEASRHAILASLSIFEKDPGQLLYSLYLLKEAYEFSYLDFSTSEDSHMELRTCIVDVCTSHLLPWFARSINEINEEIVLGVLETLHSILLGSSDIPTTKLAKVLISSSWFSLSFGCLGLFPTEKLKWRVYLMLSSLVDVLMGNESGQPIRDAASFLPSDPTDLLFLLGQKSSDSLDLSSCQSAVLLILHLSCLYDDRLADEKSLLASVEQYIIVNSGELLSGGIDSKKIMELVNIYGLSRGLAKINYQIPYSPEAERILFHVLTENEWDLSSAMIHSVSLKWLFQQDKISEPLSSQLLEICRKNCTSDNQITIYGGHSSYINAEVIAELVASGDNYGAKLLVCLMVKLIEGCEEHDIVAVVNLMSAAIEIFPAVSDQLCLHGISNAIQTVLHNSIHSSSRELYVDILLLIFNILSSVQSKAITDNESWVAVPMKLMDSLIPAESKLGQNHEGLLVLGILSLILYYSTNEALTEASKSVVFNTPLITTINRTVQEACSKGPGLIEYDEGTSLGENLILLLMLCYFSLRCLNAVLPEAVNWQTLCGPSDAMEPFSIINIQCHDLCRLMHFGSPSVKLVASYCLLETLTRISDQRTGKHEELKCTMSYLLSIMAVLEGLIFYRDIRVAMNCGLCLSVILGWEEIQEAKVSFKNNWFRVIVEEMAMCLAVPCLASKSFFNHLKPAVHVTVALLKLQKIPGWMRAVFDDPCISGIIENLQVTNIKPHSPGNTENYSKKEENGTDK
;
A
#
# COMPACT_ATOMS: atom_id res chain seq x y z
N MET A 1 -13.82 63.03 8.83
CA MET A 1 -14.68 62.98 10.04
C MET A 1 -13.73 62.88 11.23
N LEU A 2 -13.37 64.03 11.81
CA LEU A 2 -13.88 64.59 13.10
C LEU A 2 -13.15 63.92 14.28
N CYS A 3 -12.06 64.51 14.82
CA CYS A 3 -11.96 65.59 15.82
C CYS A 3 -12.38 65.22 17.25
N GLY A 4 -11.52 65.57 18.22
CA GLY A 4 -11.78 65.64 19.66
C GLY A 4 -10.60 65.12 20.49
N GLU A 5 -9.50 65.86 20.64
CA GLU A 5 -9.25 66.78 21.78
C GLU A 5 -10.36 66.87 22.84
N SER A 6 -10.01 66.51 24.09
CA SER A 6 -10.69 66.94 25.32
C SER A 6 -9.68 66.80 26.47
N GLN A 7 -9.04 67.90 26.87
CA GLN A 7 -9.45 68.76 27.99
C GLN A 7 -9.28 68.09 29.36
N GLU A 8 -8.20 68.52 30.02
CA GLU A 8 -8.00 68.49 31.47
C GLU A 8 -9.22 69.12 32.17
N PRO A 9 -9.71 68.52 33.27
CA PRO A 9 -10.52 69.26 34.22
C PRO A 9 -9.60 69.92 35.25
N ASP A 10 -9.65 71.25 35.26
CA ASP A 10 -9.40 72.08 36.44
C ASP A 10 -10.11 71.48 37.65
N LEU A 11 -9.35 71.19 38.70
CA LEU A 11 -9.85 71.12 40.06
C LEU A 11 -9.05 72.15 40.85
N ASP A 12 -9.73 73.27 41.08
CA ASP A 12 -9.43 74.31 42.04
C ASP A 12 -8.83 73.72 43.33
N LEU A 13 -7.56 74.03 43.59
CA LEU A 13 -7.01 74.00 44.93
C LEU A 13 -7.07 75.42 45.47
N ASP A 14 -8.09 75.63 46.28
CA ASP A 14 -8.26 76.82 47.10
C ASP A 14 -6.93 77.19 47.77
N LEU A 15 -6.58 78.47 47.59
CA LEU A 15 -5.54 79.17 48.33
C LEU A 15 -5.99 79.33 49.79
N GLU A 16 -5.76 78.30 50.61
CA GLU A 16 -5.69 78.48 52.06
C GLU A 16 -4.31 79.00 52.42
N LEU A 17 -4.26 80.33 52.60
CA LEU A 17 -3.28 81.02 53.41
C LEU A 17 -3.38 80.51 54.86
N GLU A 18 -2.54 79.54 55.23
CA GLU A 18 -2.19 79.31 56.63
C GLU A 18 -0.67 79.41 56.83
N GLU A 19 -0.33 80.51 57.48
CA GLU A 19 0.76 80.74 58.43
C GLU A 19 2.19 80.27 58.06
N SER A 20 3.05 81.28 57.94
CA SER A 20 4.50 81.19 58.14
C SER A 20 4.87 80.21 59.25
N PRO A 21 5.79 79.25 59.03
CA PRO A 21 6.45 78.63 60.16
C PRO A 21 7.26 79.73 60.88
N ASP A 22 6.99 79.89 62.17
CA ASP A 22 7.80 80.61 63.14
C ASP A 22 9.31 80.33 62.93
N PRO A 23 10.21 81.25 63.33
CA PRO A 23 11.63 81.13 63.07
C PRO A 23 12.15 79.79 63.60
N GLU A 24 12.42 78.90 62.64
CA GLU A 24 13.30 77.73 62.67
C GLU A 24 14.12 77.68 63.97
N GLN A 25 13.55 77.07 65.03
CA GLN A 25 14.22 77.05 66.33
C GLN A 25 15.40 76.08 66.26
N PRO A 26 16.64 76.54 66.56
CA PRO A 26 17.77 75.64 66.66
C PRO A 26 17.51 74.66 67.80
N CYS A 27 18.04 73.44 67.69
CA CYS A 27 17.92 72.48 68.78
C CYS A 27 18.59 73.03 70.05
N SER A 28 18.34 72.41 71.21
CA SER A 28 18.91 72.83 72.50
C SER A 28 20.45 72.87 72.56
N GLN A 29 21.13 72.32 71.54
CA GLN A 29 22.59 72.35 71.36
C GLN A 29 23.07 73.43 70.37
N GLY A 30 22.18 74.30 69.89
CA GLY A 30 22.52 75.41 68.99
C GLY A 30 22.77 75.01 67.53
N HIS A 31 22.35 73.82 67.11
CA HIS A 31 22.52 73.38 65.72
C HIS A 31 21.54 74.10 64.77
N ARG A 32 21.94 74.28 63.51
CA ARG A 32 21.11 74.91 62.48
C ARG A 32 19.73 74.24 62.41
N ALA A 33 18.68 75.04 62.37
CA ALA A 33 17.31 74.55 62.36
C ALA A 33 16.97 73.76 61.09
N SER A 34 17.69 74.01 59.98
CA SER A 34 17.69 73.15 58.79
C SER A 34 18.01 71.67 59.08
N LEU A 35 18.64 71.33 60.21
CA LEU A 35 18.95 69.96 60.64
C LEU A 35 17.92 69.40 61.65
N SER A 36 16.87 70.15 61.99
CA SER A 36 15.79 69.73 62.88
C SER A 36 14.54 69.43 62.05
N LEU A 37 14.14 68.16 61.98
CA LEU A 37 12.96 67.74 61.22
C LEU A 37 11.77 67.55 62.16
N TYR A 38 10.63 68.14 61.84
CA TYR A 38 9.42 68.04 62.65
C TYR A 38 8.71 66.70 62.45
N THR A 39 8.34 66.07 63.56
CA THR A 39 7.47 64.88 63.57
C THR A 39 6.02 65.32 63.66
N GLN A 40 5.11 64.52 63.10
CA GLN A 40 3.66 64.81 63.13
C GLN A 40 3.05 64.81 64.55
N GLU A 41 3.78 64.29 65.53
CA GLU A 41 3.38 64.24 66.95
C GLU A 41 3.77 65.51 67.73
N GLY A 42 4.19 66.57 67.04
CA GLY A 42 4.49 67.88 67.66
C GLY A 42 5.90 68.02 68.25
N GLY A 43 6.83 67.14 67.86
CA GLY A 43 8.25 67.20 68.25
C GLY A 43 9.18 67.53 67.08
N SER A 44 10.47 67.70 67.35
CA SER A 44 11.50 67.77 66.30
C SER A 44 12.70 66.87 66.61
N ILE A 45 13.19 66.18 65.59
CA ILE A 45 14.40 65.36 65.64
C ILE A 45 15.54 66.16 65.01
N CYS A 46 16.49 66.59 65.84
CA CYS A 46 17.73 67.14 65.35
C CYS A 46 18.63 66.01 64.82
N LEU A 47 18.81 65.94 63.50
CA LEU A 47 19.60 64.91 62.83
C LEU A 47 21.04 64.86 63.34
N LEU A 48 21.65 66.00 63.68
CA LEU A 48 23.02 66.05 64.20
C LEU A 48 23.12 65.52 65.64
N CYS A 49 22.14 65.84 66.50
CA CYS A 49 22.09 65.27 67.85
C CYS A 49 21.83 63.75 67.81
N LEU A 50 20.90 63.33 66.97
CA LEU A 50 20.60 61.91 66.73
C LEU A 50 21.85 61.18 66.22
N SER A 51 22.50 61.72 65.19
CA SER A 51 23.74 61.20 64.62
C SER A 51 24.82 61.02 65.67
N ASN A 52 25.05 62.02 66.53
CA ASN A 52 26.05 61.93 67.60
C ASN A 52 25.69 60.88 68.64
N LEU A 53 24.41 60.79 69.03
CA LEU A 53 23.94 59.79 70.00
C LEU A 53 24.14 58.37 69.49
N ILE A 54 23.77 58.08 68.25
CA ILE A 54 23.87 56.73 67.67
C ILE A 54 25.29 56.37 67.22
N SER A 55 26.15 57.35 66.94
CA SER A 55 27.52 57.11 66.45
C SER A 55 28.56 56.97 67.55
N ASP A 56 28.23 57.35 68.79
CA ASP A 56 29.14 57.24 69.94
C ASP A 56 29.01 55.85 70.59
N PRO A 57 30.06 55.01 70.56
CA PRO A 57 30.04 53.69 71.21
C PRO A 57 29.88 53.77 72.73
N ARG A 58 30.09 54.94 73.36
CA ARG A 58 29.91 55.16 74.81
C ARG A 58 28.49 55.56 75.19
N SER A 59 27.60 55.77 74.22
CA SER A 59 26.19 56.08 74.48
C SER A 59 25.48 54.91 75.16
N PRO A 60 24.65 55.15 76.19
CA PRO A 60 23.85 54.10 76.79
C PRO A 60 22.89 53.46 75.78
N THR A 61 22.93 52.14 75.67
CA THR A 61 22.17 51.35 74.69
C THR A 61 20.66 51.57 74.78
N VAL A 62 20.13 51.86 75.97
CA VAL A 62 18.71 52.21 76.18
C VAL A 62 18.33 53.51 75.44
N HIS A 63 19.20 54.54 75.47
CA HIS A 63 18.95 55.79 74.77
C HIS A 63 19.12 55.66 73.27
N VAL A 64 20.08 54.84 72.81
CA VAL A 64 20.28 54.53 71.40
C VAL A 64 19.07 53.77 70.84
N SER A 65 18.63 52.70 71.51
CA SER A 65 17.43 51.92 71.15
C SER A 65 16.17 52.79 71.12
N TYR A 66 15.97 53.64 72.13
CA TYR A 66 14.85 54.59 72.14
C TYR A 66 14.92 55.56 70.95
N ALA A 67 16.09 56.15 70.69
CA ALA A 67 16.27 57.09 69.59
C ALA A 67 16.07 56.44 68.20
N LEU A 68 16.50 55.19 68.04
CA LEU A 68 16.26 54.41 66.82
C LEU A 68 14.78 54.06 66.65
N SER A 69 14.08 53.71 67.73
CA SER A 69 12.62 53.49 67.69
C SER A 69 11.87 54.77 67.30
N GLN A 70 12.24 55.92 67.87
CA GLN A 70 11.69 57.22 67.51
C GLN A 70 11.99 57.59 66.05
N LEU A 71 13.21 57.32 65.57
CA LEU A 71 13.55 57.50 64.16
C LEU A 71 12.72 56.58 63.26
N SER A 72 12.59 55.28 63.60
CA SER A 72 11.79 54.33 62.83
C SER A 72 10.32 54.76 62.73
N HIS A 73 9.75 55.28 63.82
CA HIS A 73 8.39 55.81 63.84
C HIS A 73 8.28 57.08 63.00
N ALA A 74 9.23 58.01 63.12
CA ALA A 74 9.27 59.23 62.32
C ALA A 74 9.43 58.93 60.82
N LEU A 75 10.22 57.93 60.43
CA LEU A 75 10.36 57.50 59.04
C LEU A 75 9.08 56.91 58.44
N SER A 76 8.15 56.42 59.26
CA SER A 76 6.84 55.97 58.79
C SER A 76 5.90 57.15 58.43
N GLN A 77 6.24 58.37 58.83
CA GLN A 77 5.46 59.57 58.55
C GLN A 77 5.87 60.17 57.18
N PRO A 78 4.96 60.28 56.20
CA PRO A 78 5.30 60.71 54.83
C PRO A 78 5.95 62.09 54.73
N GLN A 79 5.53 63.04 55.58
CA GLN A 79 6.06 64.40 55.58
C GLN A 79 7.49 64.47 56.14
N PHE A 80 7.76 63.73 57.22
CA PHE A 80 9.11 63.63 57.81
C PHE A 80 10.06 62.95 56.84
N LEU A 81 9.65 61.81 56.26
CA LEU A 81 10.43 61.06 55.28
C LEU A 81 10.70 61.88 54.01
N ARG A 82 9.70 62.56 53.44
CA ARG A 82 9.88 63.44 52.28
C ARG A 82 10.85 64.58 52.57
N SER A 83 10.79 65.18 53.77
CA SER A 83 11.70 66.25 54.18
C SER A 83 13.13 65.74 54.37
N LEU A 84 13.31 64.57 54.99
CA LEU A 84 14.60 63.92 55.15
C LEU A 84 15.24 63.58 53.79
N LEU A 85 14.47 62.98 52.87
CA LEU A 85 14.97 62.54 51.57
C LEU A 85 15.21 63.68 50.58
N SER A 86 14.44 64.78 50.65
CA SER A 86 14.62 65.93 49.75
C SER A 86 15.78 66.83 50.15
N PHE A 87 15.97 67.06 51.46
CA PHE A 87 16.99 68.00 51.95
C PHE A 87 18.24 67.33 52.49
N HIS A 88 18.14 66.13 53.06
CA HIS A 88 19.23 65.44 53.77
C HIS A 88 19.37 63.94 53.45
N PRO A 89 19.27 63.51 52.17
CA PRO A 89 19.17 62.09 51.80
C PRO A 89 20.32 61.20 52.30
N HIS A 90 21.53 61.74 52.40
CA HIS A 90 22.74 61.01 52.81
C HIS A 90 23.16 61.23 54.26
N PHE A 91 22.48 62.12 55.00
CA PHE A 91 22.98 62.63 56.26
C PHE A 91 23.14 61.54 57.34
N LEU A 92 22.17 60.62 57.42
CA LEU A 92 22.16 59.57 58.44
C LEU A 92 22.99 58.33 58.05
N VAL A 93 23.44 58.23 56.81
CA VAL A 93 24.10 57.01 56.29
C VAL A 93 25.34 56.66 57.11
N SER A 94 26.25 57.63 57.27
CA SER A 94 27.50 57.40 58.02
C SER A 94 27.25 57.01 59.48
N SER A 95 26.23 57.62 60.10
CA SER A 95 25.95 57.49 61.52
C SER A 95 25.28 56.15 61.84
N LEU A 96 24.38 55.71 60.97
CA LEU A 96 23.72 54.40 61.08
C LEU A 96 24.70 53.25 60.82
N VAL A 97 25.57 53.37 59.81
CA VAL A 97 26.63 52.37 59.57
C VAL A 97 27.61 52.33 60.74
N ARG A 98 27.99 53.49 61.28
CA ARG A 98 28.86 53.57 62.45
C ARG A 98 28.22 52.95 63.69
N ALA A 99 26.93 53.20 63.94
CA ALA A 99 26.17 52.56 65.00
C ALA A 99 26.20 51.03 64.88
N LEU A 100 25.96 50.52 63.67
CA LEU A 100 25.97 49.08 63.38
C LEU A 100 27.34 48.43 63.63
N SER A 101 28.43 49.16 63.36
CA SER A 101 29.80 48.72 63.65
C SER A 101 30.24 48.89 65.12
N SER A 102 29.44 49.58 65.94
CA SER A 102 29.82 49.99 67.31
C SER A 102 29.13 49.19 68.42
N PHE A 103 27.88 48.76 68.22
CA PHE A 103 27.10 48.04 69.24
C PHE A 103 27.08 46.52 69.01
N GLU A 104 27.16 45.73 70.08
CA GLU A 104 27.11 44.25 70.02
C GLU A 104 25.72 43.67 70.30
N ASP A 105 24.73 44.52 70.63
CA ASP A 105 23.37 44.12 70.98
C ASP A 105 22.53 43.73 69.75
N ASP A 106 22.12 42.46 69.68
CA ASP A 106 21.30 41.93 68.57
C ASP A 106 19.99 42.73 68.31
N PRO A 107 19.23 43.18 69.33
CA PRO A 107 18.01 43.96 69.08
C PRO A 107 18.28 45.34 68.46
N ILE A 108 19.38 46.00 68.85
CA ILE A 108 19.78 47.31 68.30
C ILE A 108 20.25 47.12 66.87
N ALA A 109 21.04 46.08 66.60
CA ALA A 109 21.45 45.73 65.25
C ALA A 109 20.25 45.44 64.34
N TYR A 110 19.25 44.69 64.80
CA TYR A 110 18.04 44.41 64.02
C TYR A 110 17.25 45.69 63.72
N GLN A 111 17.06 46.57 64.70
CA GLN A 111 16.42 47.86 64.48
C GLN A 111 17.19 48.74 63.49
N LEU A 112 18.53 48.78 63.59
CA LEU A 112 19.39 49.50 62.65
C LEU A 112 19.24 48.94 61.23
N VAL A 113 19.29 47.63 61.04
CA VAL A 113 19.11 47.00 59.72
C VAL A 113 17.72 47.26 59.16
N HIS A 114 16.68 47.24 59.98
CA HIS A 114 15.32 47.57 59.56
C HIS A 114 15.19 49.03 59.11
N ILE A 115 15.76 49.97 59.87
CA ILE A 115 15.78 51.40 59.53
C ILE A 115 16.57 51.65 58.24
N ILE A 116 17.75 51.01 58.10
CA ILE A 116 18.57 51.10 56.89
C ILE A 116 17.80 50.56 55.68
N SER A 117 17.14 49.40 55.82
CA SER A 117 16.30 48.82 54.77
C SER A 117 15.13 49.73 54.39
N ALA A 118 14.41 50.27 55.38
CA ALA A 118 13.28 51.20 55.16
C ALA A 118 13.71 52.51 54.46
N LEU A 119 14.91 53.02 54.79
CA LEU A 119 15.49 54.15 54.08
C LEU A 119 15.86 53.78 52.64
N CYS A 120 16.45 52.61 52.40
CA CYS A 120 16.83 52.15 51.06
C CYS A 120 15.64 51.83 50.16
N THR A 121 14.51 51.39 50.71
CA THR A 121 13.27 51.16 49.94
C THR A 121 12.53 52.45 49.61
N SER A 122 12.65 53.47 50.46
CA SER A 122 11.93 54.73 50.31
C SER A 122 12.75 55.83 49.59
N ALA A 123 14.08 55.70 49.58
CA ALA A 123 14.99 56.64 48.93
C ALA A 123 15.32 56.24 47.48
N GLY A 124 15.81 57.20 46.68
CA GLY A 124 16.40 56.91 45.37
C GLY A 124 17.69 56.09 45.48
N GLY A 125 18.09 55.44 44.38
CA GLY A 125 19.22 54.50 44.34
C GLY A 125 20.58 55.04 44.83
N SER A 126 20.77 56.37 44.91
CA SER A 126 21.99 56.98 45.44
C SER A 126 22.21 56.70 46.94
N VAL A 127 21.15 56.65 47.75
CA VAL A 127 21.25 56.43 49.20
C VAL A 127 21.62 54.97 49.48
N THR A 128 20.98 54.04 48.77
CA THR A 128 21.31 52.60 48.82
C THR A 128 22.76 52.36 48.41
N ALA A 129 23.24 53.02 47.36
CA ALA A 129 24.63 52.95 46.92
C ALA A 129 25.63 53.42 48.00
N ASP A 130 25.33 54.51 48.73
CA ASP A 130 26.18 55.02 49.80
C ASP A 130 26.20 54.07 51.03
N PHE A 131 25.05 53.47 51.36
CA PHE A 131 25.00 52.40 52.37
C PHE A 131 25.84 51.18 51.96
N VAL A 132 25.69 50.70 50.73
CA VAL A 132 26.47 49.57 50.19
C VAL A 132 27.97 49.89 50.25
N ALA A 133 28.38 51.08 49.79
CA ALA A 133 29.78 51.49 49.79
C ALA A 133 30.39 51.49 51.19
N ARG A 134 29.70 52.06 52.20
CA ARG A 134 30.22 52.18 53.56
C ARG A 134 30.19 50.88 54.36
N VAL A 135 29.13 50.08 54.18
CA VAL A 135 29.04 48.75 54.78
C VAL A 135 30.13 47.85 54.20
N ALA A 136 30.31 47.87 52.87
CA ALA A 136 31.38 47.13 52.20
C ALA A 136 32.76 47.59 52.65
N ASP A 137 33.03 48.90 52.74
CA ASP A 137 34.31 49.46 53.19
C ASP A 137 34.65 49.02 54.63
N THR A 138 33.65 49.01 55.52
CA THR A 138 33.82 48.54 56.90
C THR A 138 34.13 47.04 56.94
N LEU A 139 33.42 46.21 56.16
CA LEU A 139 33.68 44.77 56.05
C LEU A 139 35.06 44.50 55.41
N SER A 140 35.48 45.31 54.44
CA SER A 140 36.77 45.21 53.74
C SER A 140 37.95 45.61 54.62
N SER A 141 37.73 46.51 55.59
CA SER A 141 38.78 46.97 56.50
C SER A 141 39.27 45.90 57.50
N GLY A 142 38.47 44.86 57.75
CA GLY A 142 38.78 43.80 58.71
C GLY A 142 38.80 44.23 60.18
N VAL A 143 38.44 45.49 60.46
CA VAL A 143 38.57 46.14 61.78
C VAL A 143 37.77 45.44 62.88
N LEU A 144 36.69 44.73 62.53
CA LEU A 144 35.79 44.09 63.49
C LEU A 144 36.14 42.63 63.83
N ALA A 145 37.21 42.07 63.24
CA ALA A 145 37.82 40.78 63.59
C ALA A 145 36.81 39.62 63.85
N TRP A 146 35.79 39.46 62.98
CA TRP A 146 34.76 38.42 63.09
C TRP A 146 33.99 38.36 64.42
N SER A 147 33.85 39.51 65.09
CA SER A 147 32.97 39.70 66.25
C SER A 147 31.48 39.69 65.87
N ARG A 148 30.57 39.72 66.86
CA ARG A 148 29.11 39.86 66.62
C ARG A 148 28.76 41.06 65.73
N ARG A 149 29.51 42.16 65.88
CA ARG A 149 29.39 43.37 65.05
C ARG A 149 29.67 43.11 63.57
N GLN A 150 30.67 42.28 63.27
CA GLN A 150 30.96 41.84 61.89
C GLN A 150 29.77 41.04 61.32
N LEU A 151 29.14 40.18 62.12
CA LEU A 151 27.96 39.42 61.70
C LEU A 151 26.75 40.31 61.43
N HIS A 152 26.51 41.32 62.28
CA HIS A 152 25.44 42.31 62.07
C HIS A 152 25.67 43.13 60.79
N MET A 153 26.91 43.56 60.57
CA MET A 153 27.32 44.26 59.35
C MET A 153 27.16 43.37 58.11
N LEU A 154 27.51 42.08 58.21
CA LEU A 154 27.34 41.11 57.13
C LEU A 154 25.86 40.83 56.82
N HIS A 155 25.03 40.70 57.85
CA HIS A 155 23.58 40.55 57.70
C HIS A 155 22.97 41.78 57.02
N CYS A 156 23.35 42.99 57.45
CA CYS A 156 22.94 44.23 56.80
C CYS A 156 23.40 44.30 55.34
N PHE A 157 24.64 43.87 55.07
CA PHE A 157 25.17 43.81 53.72
C PHE A 157 24.34 42.87 52.84
N GLY A 158 23.98 41.68 53.34
CA GLY A 158 23.08 40.76 52.65
C GLY A 158 21.69 41.36 52.35
N VAL A 159 21.10 42.08 53.33
CA VAL A 159 19.82 42.79 53.13
C VAL A 159 19.95 43.87 52.05
N LEU A 160 21.02 44.65 52.05
CA LEU A 160 21.28 45.70 51.06
C LEU A 160 21.51 45.13 49.65
N LEU A 161 22.21 44.00 49.53
CA LEU A 161 22.42 43.33 48.24
C LEU A 161 21.11 42.79 47.65
N ASN A 162 20.10 42.49 48.48
CA ASN A 162 18.78 42.05 48.04
C ASN A 162 17.84 43.19 47.63
N CYS A 163 18.18 44.46 47.92
CA CYS A 163 17.42 45.61 47.46
C CYS A 163 17.68 45.85 45.96
N GLN A 164 16.78 45.36 45.08
CA GLN A 164 16.90 45.34 43.61
C GLN A 164 16.98 46.71 42.89
N THR A 165 17.27 47.81 43.59
CA THR A 165 17.14 49.19 43.08
C THR A 165 18.37 49.72 42.34
N THR A 166 19.55 49.09 42.46
CA THR A 166 20.82 49.47 41.79
C THR A 166 21.77 48.27 41.67
N ASP A 167 22.73 48.26 40.73
CA ASP A 167 23.85 47.29 40.73
C ASP A 167 24.80 47.58 41.92
N PRO A 168 24.74 46.81 43.02
CA PRO A 168 25.49 47.11 44.22
C PRO A 168 27.00 46.87 44.04
N SER A 169 27.39 46.06 43.05
CA SER A 169 28.78 45.69 42.81
C SER A 169 29.64 46.86 42.30
N ALA A 170 29.00 47.88 41.72
CA ALA A 170 29.67 49.08 41.23
C ALA A 170 30.18 50.00 42.36
N TYR A 171 29.63 49.87 43.57
CA TYR A 171 29.91 50.77 44.70
C TYR A 171 30.89 50.19 45.72
N ILE A 172 31.31 48.93 45.54
CA ILE A 172 32.32 48.27 46.36
C ILE A 172 33.71 48.71 45.87
N LYS A 173 34.40 49.55 46.66
CA LYS A 173 35.72 50.10 46.32
C LYS A 173 36.83 49.05 46.30
N ASP A 174 36.93 48.26 47.37
CA ASP A 174 37.95 47.23 47.53
C ASP A 174 37.30 45.84 47.60
N LYS A 175 36.99 45.31 46.41
CA LYS A 175 36.41 43.97 46.27
C LYS A 175 37.38 42.90 46.78
N GLY A 176 38.68 43.13 46.67
CA GLY A 176 39.72 42.18 47.04
C GLY A 176 39.80 41.96 48.55
N ALA A 177 39.90 43.06 49.31
CA ALA A 177 39.93 43.01 50.76
C ALA A 177 38.60 42.49 51.35
N LEU A 178 37.46 42.83 50.74
CA LEU A 178 36.16 42.27 51.14
C LEU A 178 36.15 40.75 51.04
N VAL A 179 36.49 40.20 49.87
CA VAL A 179 36.53 38.76 49.63
C VAL A 179 37.54 38.08 50.57
N SER A 180 38.75 38.63 50.70
CA SER A 180 39.78 38.07 51.59
C SER A 180 39.31 38.00 53.05
N ASN A 181 38.62 39.03 53.55
CA ASN A 181 38.08 39.00 54.89
C ASN A 181 36.95 37.98 55.04
N LEU A 182 36.01 37.92 54.09
CA LEU A 182 34.92 36.92 54.04
C LEU A 182 35.47 35.50 54.09
N VAL A 183 36.50 35.22 53.30
CA VAL A 183 37.24 33.95 53.26
C VAL A 183 37.94 33.67 54.60
N ALA A 184 38.55 34.68 55.23
CA ALA A 184 39.17 34.52 56.55
C ALA A 184 38.15 34.12 57.65
N GLY A 185 36.87 34.51 57.51
CA GLY A 185 35.79 34.06 58.41
C GLY A 185 35.46 32.59 58.32
N LEU A 186 35.82 31.98 57.19
CA LEU A 186 35.71 30.53 56.96
C LEU A 186 36.95 29.76 57.49
N GLN A 187 37.90 30.45 58.15
CA GLN A 187 39.11 29.90 58.79
C GLN A 187 40.19 29.35 57.83
N LEU A 188 40.47 30.04 56.72
CA LEU A 188 41.48 29.63 55.72
C LEU A 188 42.91 30.20 55.95
N PRO A 189 43.98 29.46 55.56
CA PRO A 189 45.35 29.99 55.52
C PRO A 189 45.53 31.09 54.47
N ARG A 190 46.42 32.06 54.71
CA ARG A 190 46.71 33.15 53.77
C ARG A 190 47.75 32.74 52.73
N VAL A 191 47.41 32.81 51.44
CA VAL A 191 48.39 32.80 50.34
C VAL A 191 48.17 34.08 49.52
N SER A 192 49.14 34.98 49.58
CA SER A 192 49.14 36.24 48.83
C SER A 192 49.99 36.08 47.58
N ASP A 193 49.40 36.27 46.40
CA ASP A 193 50.10 36.84 45.25
C ASP A 193 49.09 37.51 44.29
N GLU A 194 49.53 38.59 43.67
CA GLU A 194 48.76 39.51 42.83
C GLU A 194 48.32 38.87 41.51
N ALA A 195 47.19 38.18 41.54
CA ALA A 195 46.31 37.93 40.40
C ALA A 195 44.87 37.82 40.91
N ASP A 196 43.88 38.21 40.09
CA ASP A 196 42.44 38.28 40.38
C ASP A 196 42.03 37.64 41.71
N VAL A 197 41.65 38.44 42.72
CA VAL A 197 41.57 38.02 44.13
C VAL A 197 40.69 36.78 44.37
N LEU A 198 39.74 36.48 43.49
CA LEU A 198 38.98 35.22 43.55
C LEU A 198 39.81 33.99 43.16
N HIS A 199 40.68 34.11 42.17
CA HIS A 199 41.53 33.02 41.66
C HIS A 199 42.50 32.47 42.72
N SER A 200 43.02 33.33 43.61
CA SER A 200 43.93 32.90 44.68
C SER A 200 43.23 32.09 45.78
N PHE A 201 41.93 32.32 46.02
CA PHE A 201 41.15 31.62 47.04
C PHE A 201 40.32 30.45 46.49
N CYS A 202 40.24 30.27 45.17
CA CYS A 202 39.42 29.25 44.52
C CYS A 202 39.69 27.82 45.03
N PRO A 203 40.94 27.32 45.15
CA PRO A 203 41.20 25.95 45.61
C PRO A 203 40.71 25.68 47.04
N ASP A 204 40.92 26.65 47.93
CA ASP A 204 40.54 26.57 49.34
C ASP A 204 39.02 26.68 49.54
N LEU A 205 38.37 27.61 48.82
CA LEU A 205 36.91 27.76 48.80
C LEU A 205 36.23 26.53 48.22
N LEU A 206 36.82 25.93 47.18
CA LEU A 206 36.36 24.68 46.59
C LEU A 206 36.37 23.55 47.63
N ARG A 207 37.54 23.30 48.25
CA ARG A 207 37.71 22.23 49.24
C ARG A 207 36.76 22.41 50.43
N LEU A 208 36.66 23.62 50.99
CA LEU A 208 35.76 23.88 52.11
C LEU A 208 34.28 23.74 51.73
N SER A 209 33.88 24.16 50.53
CA SER A 209 32.51 24.01 50.07
C SER A 209 32.13 22.54 49.94
N LEU A 210 33.05 21.69 49.45
CA LEU A 210 32.86 20.25 49.34
C LEU A 210 32.86 19.57 50.73
N GLU A 211 33.78 19.93 51.61
CA GLU A 211 33.80 19.42 53.00
C GLU A 211 32.53 19.84 53.78
N ALA A 212 32.05 21.06 53.57
CA ALA A 212 30.83 21.56 54.19
C ALA A 212 29.60 20.78 53.69
N LEU A 213 29.53 20.48 52.38
CA LEU A 213 28.48 19.65 51.80
C LEU A 213 28.47 18.23 52.37
N MET A 214 29.65 17.63 52.59
CA MET A 214 29.77 16.30 53.22
C MET A 214 29.26 16.28 54.66
N LYS A 215 29.47 17.36 55.42
CA LYS A 215 29.19 17.41 56.87
C LYS A 215 27.79 17.95 57.20
N THR A 216 27.20 18.79 56.35
CA THR A 216 25.93 19.47 56.66
C THR A 216 24.70 18.59 56.44
N GLN A 217 23.74 18.72 57.36
CA GLN A 217 22.40 18.13 57.23
C GLN A 217 21.30 19.16 56.92
N ARG A 218 21.66 20.46 56.84
CA ARG A 218 20.69 21.52 56.59
C ARG A 218 20.66 21.89 55.11
N ASP A 219 19.47 21.84 54.52
CA ASP A 219 19.27 22.08 53.09
C ASP A 219 19.53 23.53 52.66
N ASP A 220 19.33 24.52 53.54
CA ASP A 220 19.69 25.92 53.28
C ASP A 220 21.19 26.11 53.10
N VAL A 221 22.00 25.42 53.91
CA VAL A 221 23.47 25.41 53.77
C VAL A 221 23.87 24.66 52.50
N ARG A 222 23.23 23.51 52.21
CA ARG A 222 23.50 22.75 50.97
C ARG A 222 23.25 23.58 49.73
N LEU A 223 22.10 24.27 49.66
CA LEU A 223 21.72 25.10 48.52
C LEU A 223 22.73 26.23 48.28
N ASN A 224 23.17 26.91 49.34
CA ASN A 224 24.17 27.97 49.25
C ASN A 224 25.54 27.44 48.81
N CYS A 225 25.99 26.30 49.34
CA CYS A 225 27.24 25.66 48.92
C CYS A 225 27.18 25.21 47.46
N VAL A 226 26.08 24.58 47.04
CA VAL A 226 25.84 24.18 45.64
C VAL A 226 25.83 25.40 44.73
N ALA A 227 25.14 26.49 45.09
CA ALA A 227 25.11 27.71 44.30
C ALA A 227 26.51 28.33 44.11
N LEU A 228 27.31 28.37 45.18
CA LEU A 228 28.71 28.83 45.11
C LEU A 228 29.53 27.95 44.17
N LEU A 229 29.43 26.63 44.32
CA LEU A 229 30.13 25.68 43.45
C LEU A 229 29.69 25.81 41.99
N THR A 230 28.42 26.07 41.71
CA THR A 230 27.90 26.27 40.35
C THR A 230 28.50 27.52 39.71
N ILE A 231 28.64 28.62 40.47
CA ILE A 231 29.30 29.84 39.99
C ILE A 231 30.79 29.56 39.71
N LEU A 232 31.46 28.81 40.58
CA LEU A 232 32.85 28.41 40.37
C LEU A 232 33.01 27.49 39.15
N ALA A 233 32.04 26.60 38.91
CA ALA A 233 31.96 25.74 37.72
C ALA A 233 31.85 26.56 36.44
N GLN A 234 30.89 27.50 36.39
CA GLN A 234 30.66 28.37 35.23
C GLN A 234 31.86 29.24 34.87
N LYS A 235 32.69 29.56 35.86
CA LYS A 235 33.94 30.32 35.66
C LYS A 235 35.15 29.44 35.32
N GLY A 236 34.98 28.12 35.20
CA GLY A 236 36.03 27.18 34.80
C GLY A 236 37.01 26.77 35.90
N PHE A 237 36.77 27.17 37.16
CA PHE A 237 37.71 26.96 38.26
C PHE A 237 37.71 25.53 38.81
N LEU A 238 36.69 24.73 38.49
CA LEU A 238 36.63 23.31 38.84
C LEU A 238 37.54 22.42 37.96
N GLY A 239 37.76 22.79 36.70
CA GLY A 239 38.61 22.03 35.77
C GLY A 239 40.09 22.41 35.84
N ASN A 240 40.41 23.67 36.14
CA ASN A 240 41.78 24.22 36.06
C ASN A 240 42.62 24.05 37.35
N ALA A 241 42.06 23.53 38.45
CA ALA A 241 42.83 23.25 39.67
C ALA A 241 43.96 22.21 39.46
N HIS A 242 43.96 21.49 38.33
CA HIS A 242 44.95 20.49 37.94
C HIS A 242 46.18 21.05 37.18
N GLY A 243 46.16 22.32 36.74
CA GLY A 243 47.13 22.83 35.75
C GLY A 243 48.48 23.35 36.28
N ASN A 244 48.57 23.77 37.54
CA ASN A 244 49.73 24.57 38.00
C ASN A 244 50.79 23.81 38.82
N GLY A 245 50.79 22.48 38.80
CA GLY A 245 51.78 21.66 39.51
C GLY A 245 52.97 21.16 38.68
N ILE A 246 53.06 21.46 37.38
CA ILE A 246 54.07 20.85 36.50
C ILE A 246 54.66 21.87 35.52
N SER A 247 55.61 22.67 35.98
CA SER A 247 56.67 23.20 35.09
C SER A 247 57.94 23.57 35.87
N SER A 248 58.78 22.58 36.18
CA SER A 248 60.23 22.78 36.10
C SER A 248 60.92 21.49 35.67
N MET A 249 61.42 21.51 34.44
CA MET A 249 62.24 20.47 33.83
C MET A 249 63.49 20.14 34.66
N ASN A 250 63.77 18.84 34.73
CA ASN A 250 65.08 18.18 34.70
C ASN A 250 66.18 18.63 35.69
N SER A 251 66.52 17.73 36.62
CA SER A 251 67.85 17.09 36.61
C SER A 251 67.84 15.83 37.46
N ASP A 252 68.42 14.77 36.89
CA ASP A 252 68.78 13.51 37.54
C ASP A 252 69.49 13.73 38.88
N GLU A 253 69.13 12.95 39.91
CA GLU A 253 70.04 11.98 40.54
C GLU A 253 69.34 11.23 41.69
N ALA A 254 69.74 9.97 41.81
CA ALA A 254 69.24 8.99 42.75
C ALA A 254 69.67 9.25 44.21
N ASP A 255 68.92 8.61 45.12
CA ASP A 255 69.29 8.22 46.48
C ASP A 255 69.62 9.32 47.51
N SER A 256 68.73 9.54 48.48
CA SER A 256 69.10 9.33 49.89
C SER A 256 67.88 9.19 50.81
N PHE A 257 68.08 8.38 51.83
CA PHE A 257 67.17 7.88 52.85
C PHE A 257 66.88 8.90 53.99
N MET A 258 65.76 8.65 54.69
CA MET A 258 65.42 9.01 56.09
C MET A 258 64.64 10.30 56.42
N GLN A 259 63.34 10.07 56.68
CA GLN A 259 62.54 10.44 57.86
C GLN A 259 62.63 11.86 58.43
N THR A 260 61.48 12.55 58.44
CA THR A 260 60.99 13.27 59.63
C THR A 260 59.47 13.49 59.57
N THR A 261 58.78 12.76 60.45
CA THR A 261 57.57 13.14 61.21
C THR A 261 56.42 13.92 60.56
N ALA A 262 55.26 13.23 60.52
CA ALA A 262 53.91 13.74 60.78
C ALA A 262 53.31 14.76 59.81
N ASP A 263 52.86 14.28 58.65
CA ASP A 263 51.55 14.64 58.07
C ASP A 263 51.31 13.71 56.87
N GLY A 264 50.17 13.03 56.83
CA GLY A 264 49.91 11.98 55.86
C GLY A 264 48.48 11.51 55.93
N LEU A 265 47.54 12.45 55.78
CA LEU A 265 46.21 12.14 55.31
C LEU A 265 46.32 11.94 53.80
N ASP A 266 46.00 10.74 53.34
CA ASP A 266 45.81 10.41 51.93
C ASP A 266 44.99 11.52 51.24
N GLU A 267 45.61 12.31 50.37
CA GLU A 267 44.88 13.27 49.53
C GLU A 267 44.03 12.46 48.54
N THR A 268 42.75 12.30 48.87
CA THR A 268 41.77 11.76 47.94
C THR A 268 41.72 12.68 46.71
N PRO A 269 41.75 12.12 45.48
CA PRO A 269 41.62 12.92 44.28
C PRO A 269 40.39 13.83 44.35
N PRO A 270 40.49 15.11 43.95
CA PRO A 270 39.41 16.09 44.09
C PRO A 270 38.12 15.63 43.38
N GLU A 271 38.21 14.79 42.35
CA GLU A 271 37.05 14.17 41.69
C GLU A 271 36.31 13.18 42.59
N SER A 272 37.03 12.37 43.37
CA SER A 272 36.44 11.42 44.32
C SER A 272 35.82 12.16 45.51
N LEU A 273 36.48 13.22 45.97
CA LEU A 273 35.95 14.11 47.01
C LEU A 273 34.71 14.87 46.52
N PHE A 274 34.69 15.33 45.27
CA PHE A 274 33.50 15.92 44.64
C PHE A 274 32.36 14.90 44.55
N ALA A 275 32.64 13.68 44.09
CA ALA A 275 31.66 12.60 44.01
C ALA A 275 31.03 12.29 45.37
N GLU A 276 31.83 12.21 46.43
CA GLU A 276 31.33 11.96 47.78
C GLU A 276 30.49 13.14 48.32
N ALA A 277 30.94 14.37 48.10
CA ALA A 277 30.27 15.58 48.60
C ALA A 277 28.86 15.80 48.04
N ILE A 278 28.62 15.42 46.77
CA ILE A 278 27.32 15.62 46.11
C ILE A 278 26.28 14.53 46.48
N LYS A 279 26.67 13.39 47.04
CA LYS A 279 25.74 12.30 47.42
C LYS A 279 24.69 12.76 48.44
N GLY A 280 25.10 13.51 49.46
CA GLY A 280 24.20 14.06 50.49
C GLY A 280 23.12 14.99 49.93
N PRO A 281 23.49 16.02 49.14
CA PRO A 281 22.53 16.89 48.43
C PRO A 281 21.60 16.15 47.46
N LEU A 282 22.09 15.13 46.73
CA LEU A 282 21.24 14.29 45.86
C LEU A 282 20.18 13.49 46.65
N LEU A 283 20.50 13.06 47.87
CA LEU A 283 19.58 12.37 48.79
C LEU A 283 18.64 13.31 49.56
N SER A 284 18.70 14.62 49.36
CA SER A 284 17.81 15.57 50.05
C SER A 284 16.34 15.32 49.69
N SER A 285 15.43 15.55 50.64
CA SER A 285 13.99 15.56 50.38
C SER A 285 13.51 16.84 49.68
N ASP A 286 14.33 17.89 49.65
CA ASP A 286 14.02 19.14 48.96
C ASP A 286 14.40 19.04 47.47
N SER A 287 13.39 19.08 46.61
CA SER A 287 13.57 19.05 45.15
C SER A 287 14.45 20.20 44.64
N GLN A 288 14.46 21.35 45.31
CA GLN A 288 15.27 22.49 44.89
C GLN A 288 16.77 22.21 45.10
N VAL A 289 17.12 21.54 46.21
CA VAL A 289 18.51 21.11 46.47
C VAL A 289 18.93 20.06 45.46
N GLN A 290 18.07 19.09 45.15
CA GLN A 290 18.32 18.08 44.13
C GLN A 290 18.54 18.69 42.75
N ILE A 291 17.64 19.56 42.27
CA ILE A 291 17.77 20.26 40.98
C ILE A 291 19.06 21.07 40.92
N SER A 292 19.33 21.88 41.94
CA SER A 292 20.54 22.72 41.97
C SER A 292 21.81 21.87 41.95
N THR A 293 21.79 20.71 42.59
CA THR A 293 22.92 19.76 42.58
C THR A 293 23.08 19.10 41.21
N LEU A 294 21.99 18.73 40.54
CA LEU A 294 22.03 18.21 39.17
C LEU A 294 22.55 19.25 38.18
N ASP A 295 22.14 20.51 38.33
CA ASP A 295 22.65 21.62 37.52
C ASP A 295 24.15 21.86 37.76
N LEU A 296 24.62 21.75 39.01
CA LEU A 296 26.04 21.78 39.35
C LEU A 296 26.80 20.66 38.63
N ILE A 297 26.30 19.42 38.67
CA ILE A 297 26.92 18.28 37.97
C ILE A 297 26.96 18.54 36.46
N PHE A 298 25.86 19.03 35.89
CA PHE A 298 25.80 19.37 34.46
C PHE A 298 26.86 20.41 34.08
N GLN A 299 26.97 21.50 34.85
CA GLN A 299 27.97 22.55 34.62
C GLN A 299 29.41 22.04 34.81
N TYR A 300 29.64 21.21 35.83
CA TYR A 300 30.94 20.60 36.09
C TYR A 300 31.40 19.73 34.90
N LEU A 301 30.50 18.95 34.32
CA LEU A 301 30.82 18.02 33.23
C LEU A 301 30.77 18.65 31.83
N SER A 302 30.22 19.85 31.68
CA SER A 302 30.11 20.55 30.38
C SER A 302 31.36 21.38 30.01
N GLY A 303 32.39 21.44 30.86
CA GLY A 303 33.60 22.23 30.62
C GLY A 303 34.58 21.61 29.60
N GLU A 304 35.24 22.44 28.79
CA GLU A 304 36.08 22.03 27.63
C GLU A 304 37.29 21.14 27.95
N ASN A 305 37.74 21.02 29.21
CA ASN A 305 39.05 20.45 29.55
C ASN A 305 39.04 19.08 30.26
N ALA A 306 37.90 18.42 30.48
CA ALA A 306 37.86 17.23 31.33
C ALA A 306 36.85 16.14 30.91
N LEU A 307 36.94 15.68 29.67
CA LEU A 307 35.78 15.00 29.05
C LEU A 307 35.71 13.47 29.21
N GLY A 308 36.78 12.77 29.58
CA GLY A 308 36.73 11.30 29.73
C GLY A 308 36.83 10.81 31.17
N LYS A 309 37.91 11.22 31.84
CA LYS A 309 38.31 10.66 33.14
C LYS A 309 37.34 11.06 34.28
N GLN A 310 36.85 12.29 34.29
CA GLN A 310 35.94 12.78 35.34
C GLN A 310 34.55 12.13 35.25
N ILE A 311 34.02 11.99 34.03
CA ILE A 311 32.75 11.28 33.77
C ILE A 311 32.88 9.83 34.24
N GLN A 312 33.99 9.17 33.92
CA GLN A 312 34.25 7.79 34.35
C GLN A 312 34.30 7.65 35.88
N VAL A 313 35.01 8.55 36.59
CA VAL A 313 35.09 8.52 38.06
C VAL A 313 33.72 8.65 38.71
N LEU A 314 32.87 9.58 38.27
CA LEU A 314 31.52 9.75 38.82
C LEU A 314 30.60 8.54 38.56
N VAL A 315 30.76 7.88 37.42
CA VAL A 315 30.04 6.64 37.10
C VAL A 315 30.51 5.49 37.99
N GLU A 316 31.81 5.38 38.25
CA GLU A 316 32.40 4.38 39.15
C GLU A 316 31.97 4.59 40.61
N GLU A 317 31.83 5.85 41.04
CA GLU A 317 31.37 6.27 42.37
C GLU A 317 29.83 6.15 42.59
N ASN A 318 29.11 5.46 41.70
CA ASN A 318 27.67 5.18 41.77
C ASN A 318 26.76 6.41 41.67
N ILE A 319 27.22 7.58 41.20
CA ILE A 319 26.39 8.78 41.10
C ILE A 319 25.19 8.57 40.17
N VAL A 320 25.34 7.74 39.14
CA VAL A 320 24.26 7.34 38.21
C VAL A 320 23.09 6.69 38.96
N ASP A 321 23.37 5.83 39.94
CA ASP A 321 22.33 5.11 40.70
C ASP A 321 21.49 6.08 41.54
N TYR A 322 22.12 7.11 42.13
CA TYR A 322 21.41 8.18 42.84
C TYR A 322 20.49 8.99 41.90
N ILE A 323 20.97 9.33 40.71
CA ILE A 323 20.16 10.10 39.73
C ILE A 323 18.99 9.28 39.21
N LEU A 324 19.18 7.98 38.96
CA LEU A 324 18.11 7.07 38.57
C LEU A 324 17.07 6.91 39.69
N GLU A 325 17.49 6.88 40.95
CA GLU A 325 16.57 6.83 42.09
C GLU A 325 15.78 8.15 42.25
N ILE A 326 16.42 9.31 42.09
CA ILE A 326 15.73 10.60 42.03
C ILE A 326 14.70 10.59 40.90
N LEU A 327 15.08 10.09 39.72
CA LEU A 327 14.19 10.00 38.57
C LEU A 327 12.98 9.09 38.85
N ARG A 328 13.19 7.96 39.55
CA ARG A 328 12.14 7.03 39.98
C ARG A 328 11.18 7.68 40.99
N LEU A 329 11.69 8.50 41.90
CA LEU A 329 10.92 9.19 42.95
C LEU A 329 10.33 10.53 42.49
N SER A 330 10.70 11.02 41.31
CA SER A 330 10.33 12.36 40.81
C SER A 330 8.84 12.56 40.53
N GLU A 331 8.03 11.48 40.52
CA GLU A 331 6.62 11.48 40.11
C GLU A 331 6.37 12.14 38.73
N CYS A 332 7.39 12.14 37.86
CA CYS A 332 7.36 12.80 36.54
C CYS A 332 7.17 14.34 36.61
N LYS A 333 7.73 15.01 37.62
CA LYS A 333 7.84 16.48 37.63
C LYS A 333 8.86 16.96 36.58
N ASP A 334 8.42 17.76 35.62
CA ASP A 334 9.22 18.19 34.46
C ASP A 334 10.61 18.72 34.82
N THR A 335 10.72 19.60 35.81
CA THR A 335 12.01 20.23 36.19
C THR A 335 13.06 19.23 36.68
N LEU A 336 12.64 18.24 37.48
CA LEU A 336 13.52 17.17 37.96
C LEU A 336 13.87 16.21 36.84
N VAL A 337 12.88 15.79 36.04
CA VAL A 337 13.09 14.87 34.91
C VAL A 337 14.06 15.47 33.89
N ILE A 338 13.90 16.76 33.55
CA ILE A 338 14.81 17.49 32.66
C ILE A 338 16.24 17.51 33.20
N SER A 339 16.41 17.83 34.49
CA SER A 339 17.73 17.94 35.11
C SER A 339 18.44 16.58 35.19
N CYS A 340 17.73 15.52 35.60
CA CYS A 340 18.27 14.17 35.65
C CYS A 340 18.70 13.67 34.25
N LEU A 341 17.85 13.82 33.23
CA LEU A 341 18.13 13.28 31.89
C LEU A 341 19.27 14.03 31.19
N LYS A 342 19.42 15.34 31.42
CA LYS A 342 20.57 16.11 30.91
C LYS A 342 21.89 15.55 31.44
N VAL A 343 21.96 15.28 32.75
CA VAL A 343 23.16 14.72 33.39
C VAL A 343 23.41 13.28 32.94
N LEU A 344 22.37 12.44 32.88
CA LEU A 344 22.49 11.05 32.39
C LEU A 344 22.98 10.99 30.93
N ASN A 345 22.54 11.92 30.09
CA ASN A 345 23.04 12.00 28.71
C ASN A 345 24.54 12.34 28.64
N LEU A 346 25.07 13.17 29.55
CA LEU A 346 26.52 13.38 29.64
C LEU A 346 27.25 12.10 30.09
N PHE A 347 26.72 11.40 31.09
CA PHE A 347 27.28 10.13 31.54
C PHE A 347 27.29 9.02 30.48
N SER A 348 26.41 9.10 29.47
CA SER A 348 26.41 8.15 28.36
C SER A 348 27.74 8.07 27.59
N SER A 349 28.55 9.14 27.62
CA SER A 349 29.88 9.17 27.01
C SER A 349 30.91 8.23 27.66
N ALA A 350 30.68 7.77 28.90
CA ALA A 350 31.54 6.81 29.58
C ALA A 350 31.39 5.36 29.05
N GLY A 351 30.49 5.14 28.09
CA GLY A 351 30.33 3.86 27.40
C GLY A 351 30.01 2.70 28.35
N LYS A 352 30.83 1.65 28.34
CA LYS A 352 30.53 0.37 29.03
C LYS A 352 30.37 0.49 30.56
N SER A 353 31.05 1.42 31.24
CA SER A 353 30.90 1.59 32.70
C SER A 353 29.54 2.16 33.06
N PHE A 354 29.03 3.09 32.25
CA PHE A 354 27.70 3.66 32.41
C PHE A 354 26.60 2.65 32.11
N ILE A 355 26.72 1.90 31.01
CA ILE A 355 25.72 0.91 30.60
C ILE A 355 25.48 -0.13 31.70
N LYS A 356 26.54 -0.62 32.38
CA LYS A 356 26.42 -1.55 33.52
C LYS A 356 25.52 -1.03 34.64
N ARG A 357 25.54 0.28 34.89
CA ARG A 357 24.69 0.94 35.90
C ARG A 357 23.27 1.16 35.37
N LEU A 358 23.17 1.55 34.10
CA LEU A 358 21.91 1.81 33.43
C LEU A 358 20.98 0.58 33.36
N VAL A 359 21.53 -0.64 33.32
CA VAL A 359 20.76 -1.90 33.39
C VAL A 359 19.74 -1.88 34.53
N VAL A 360 20.15 -1.42 35.72
CA VAL A 360 19.30 -1.42 36.90
C VAL A 360 18.20 -0.37 36.82
N GLY A 361 18.46 0.76 36.14
CA GLY A 361 17.52 1.87 35.96
C GLY A 361 16.69 1.83 34.67
N PHE A 362 16.78 0.78 33.86
CA PHE A 362 16.09 0.73 32.56
C PHE A 362 14.57 0.82 32.69
N THR A 363 13.99 0.20 33.73
CA THR A 363 12.54 0.29 34.02
C THR A 363 12.11 1.71 34.37
N THR A 364 12.95 2.46 35.08
CA THR A 364 12.73 3.88 35.37
C THR A 364 12.73 4.71 34.09
N LEU A 365 13.64 4.43 33.15
CA LEU A 365 13.65 5.11 31.85
C LEU A 365 12.39 4.81 31.02
N LEU A 366 11.89 3.57 31.04
CA LEU A 366 10.63 3.22 30.38
C LEU A 366 9.42 3.95 30.98
N GLN A 367 9.36 4.08 32.31
CA GLN A 367 8.33 4.86 32.98
C GLN A 367 8.35 6.34 32.55
N VAL A 368 9.54 6.93 32.45
CA VAL A 368 9.71 8.29 31.96
C VAL A 368 9.33 8.40 30.49
N LEU A 369 9.72 7.43 29.66
CA LEU A 369 9.30 7.39 28.26
C LEU A 369 7.78 7.39 28.13
N ARG A 370 7.06 6.59 28.95
CA ARG A 370 5.60 6.54 28.94
C ARG A 370 4.97 7.92 29.19
N TYR A 371 5.51 8.70 30.12
CA TYR A 371 5.04 10.05 30.41
C TYR A 371 5.35 11.00 29.24
N VAL A 372 6.61 11.03 28.82
CA VAL A 372 7.13 11.99 27.84
C VAL A 372 6.56 11.70 26.43
N ALA A 373 6.25 10.44 26.10
CA ALA A 373 5.63 10.03 24.83
C ALA A 373 4.19 10.54 24.65
N GLU A 374 3.53 11.02 25.71
CA GLU A 374 2.17 11.57 25.63
C GLU A 374 2.13 13.09 25.41
N VAL A 375 3.26 13.79 25.60
CA VAL A 375 3.34 15.26 25.54
C VAL A 375 4.03 15.71 24.24
N PRO A 376 3.39 16.48 23.35
CA PRO A 376 4.01 16.92 22.09
C PRO A 376 5.22 17.83 22.34
N PHE A 377 6.29 17.64 21.56
CA PHE A 377 7.55 18.40 21.60
C PHE A 377 8.23 18.49 22.98
N HIS A 378 8.02 17.50 23.84
CA HIS A 378 8.60 17.54 25.18
C HIS A 378 10.14 17.56 25.11
N PRO A 379 10.84 18.48 25.83
CA PRO A 379 12.25 18.82 25.62
C PRO A 379 13.23 17.66 25.81
N VAL A 380 12.84 16.63 26.57
CA VAL A 380 13.70 15.46 26.86
C VAL A 380 13.39 14.23 26.02
N GLN A 381 12.45 14.27 25.07
CA GLN A 381 12.09 13.09 24.26
C GLN A 381 13.28 12.45 23.57
N SER A 382 14.04 13.27 22.83
CA SER A 382 15.26 12.83 22.13
C SER A 382 16.26 12.23 23.12
N HIS A 383 16.48 12.89 24.27
CA HIS A 383 17.40 12.44 25.32
C HIS A 383 17.00 11.09 25.93
N THR A 384 15.72 10.91 26.28
CA THR A 384 15.20 9.66 26.84
C THR A 384 15.33 8.51 25.84
N LEU A 385 14.90 8.72 24.58
CA LEU A 385 15.01 7.71 23.54
C LEU A 385 16.48 7.37 23.25
N LYS A 386 17.38 8.35 23.25
CA LYS A 386 18.82 8.14 23.04
C LYS A 386 19.44 7.25 24.11
N LEU A 387 19.10 7.47 25.38
CA LEU A 387 19.56 6.63 26.49
C LEU A 387 19.03 5.18 26.36
N ILE A 388 17.77 5.02 25.94
CA ILE A 388 17.17 3.71 25.68
C ILE A 388 17.87 3.01 24.50
N TRP A 389 18.11 3.74 23.41
CA TRP A 389 18.81 3.20 22.24
C TRP A 389 20.24 2.75 22.58
N ASN A 390 21.03 3.58 23.27
CA ASN A 390 22.37 3.22 23.74
C ASN A 390 22.35 1.93 24.57
N SER A 391 21.34 1.79 25.45
CA SER A 391 21.15 0.60 26.28
C SER A 391 20.97 -0.68 25.45
N ILE A 392 20.13 -0.61 24.42
CA ILE A 392 19.78 -1.76 23.57
C ILE A 392 20.94 -2.10 22.63
N SER A 393 21.53 -1.09 21.99
CA SER A 393 22.62 -1.26 21.01
C SER A 393 23.88 -1.86 21.65
N ASP A 394 24.28 -1.38 22.82
CA ASP A 394 25.53 -1.82 23.48
C ASP A 394 25.36 -3.11 24.29
N CYS A 395 24.13 -3.42 24.74
CA CYS A 395 23.80 -4.59 25.55
C CYS A 395 22.45 -5.21 25.12
N PRO A 396 22.38 -5.93 23.99
CA PRO A 396 21.12 -6.48 23.46
C PRO A 396 20.35 -7.41 24.43
N GLY A 397 21.01 -8.01 25.43
CA GLY A 397 20.39 -8.83 26.47
C GLY A 397 19.78 -8.07 27.66
N ILE A 398 19.78 -6.74 27.66
CA ILE A 398 19.35 -5.89 28.79
C ILE A 398 17.82 -5.84 28.96
N VAL A 399 17.07 -6.03 27.87
CA VAL A 399 15.61 -5.87 27.84
C VAL A 399 14.94 -7.24 27.94
N SER A 400 14.02 -7.41 28.90
CA SER A 400 13.16 -8.58 28.97
C SER A 400 12.09 -8.53 27.88
N ALA A 401 11.54 -9.68 27.46
CA ALA A 401 10.48 -9.74 26.44
C ALA A 401 9.28 -8.80 26.74
N SER A 402 8.87 -8.70 28.01
CA SER A 402 7.80 -7.80 28.45
C SER A 402 8.13 -6.32 28.26
N HIS A 403 9.36 -5.91 28.55
CA HIS A 403 9.82 -4.53 28.38
C HIS A 403 10.02 -4.19 26.89
N THR A 404 10.41 -5.16 26.06
CA THR A 404 10.49 -4.99 24.61
C THR A 404 9.11 -4.73 24.01
N GLU A 405 8.10 -5.51 24.41
CA GLU A 405 6.73 -5.31 23.95
C GLU A 405 6.18 -3.94 24.37
N GLU A 406 6.41 -3.54 25.62
CA GLU A 406 5.99 -2.22 26.12
C GLU A 406 6.65 -1.07 25.36
N LEU A 407 7.96 -1.18 25.10
CA LEU A 407 8.72 -0.19 24.34
C LEU A 407 8.22 -0.08 22.90
N VAL A 408 8.02 -1.20 22.20
CA VAL A 408 7.49 -1.23 20.84
C VAL A 408 6.13 -0.54 20.78
N VAL A 409 5.21 -0.85 21.72
CA VAL A 409 3.89 -0.22 21.78
C VAL A 409 3.99 1.30 21.94
N PHE A 410 4.88 1.80 22.82
CA PHE A 410 5.04 3.23 23.03
C PHE A 410 5.58 3.94 21.79
N VAL A 411 6.63 3.40 21.16
CA VAL A 411 7.24 4.03 19.98
C VAL A 411 6.31 3.96 18.77
N THR A 412 5.58 2.85 18.55
CA THR A 412 4.53 2.76 17.51
C THR A 412 3.45 3.83 17.73
N LYS A 413 2.99 4.01 18.97
CA LYS A 413 1.98 5.03 19.32
C LYS A 413 2.49 6.45 19.08
N MET A 414 3.77 6.72 19.34
CA MET A 414 4.41 8.01 19.04
C MET A 414 4.41 8.28 17.53
N LEU A 415 4.83 7.32 16.71
CA LEU A 415 4.84 7.45 15.24
C LEU A 415 3.43 7.65 14.67
N LYS A 416 2.46 6.87 15.14
CA LYS A 416 1.04 6.99 14.75
C LYS A 416 0.48 8.38 15.05
N ARG A 417 0.67 8.87 16.28
CA ARG A 417 0.17 10.19 16.69
C ARG A 417 0.86 11.33 15.94
N HIS A 418 2.09 11.12 15.48
CA HIS A 418 2.81 12.11 14.69
C HIS A 418 2.14 12.36 13.34
N ILE A 419 1.74 11.30 12.64
CA ILE A 419 1.00 11.38 11.36
C ILE A 419 -0.38 11.99 11.55
N ASP A 420 -1.08 11.59 12.61
CA ASP A 420 -2.40 12.15 12.96
C ASP A 420 -2.34 13.67 13.29
N GLY A 421 -1.15 14.27 13.36
CA GLY A 421 -0.93 15.66 13.77
C GLY A 421 -1.18 15.91 15.26
N LYS A 422 -1.43 14.85 16.05
CA LYS A 422 -1.71 14.91 17.49
C LYS A 422 -0.44 15.00 18.33
N MET A 423 0.68 14.53 17.80
CA MET A 423 1.98 14.54 18.47
C MET A 423 3.00 15.30 17.62
N GLY A 424 3.41 16.46 18.11
CA GLY A 424 4.58 17.15 17.57
C GLY A 424 5.85 16.41 17.96
N MET A 425 6.66 16.01 16.98
CA MET A 425 7.93 15.34 17.19
C MET A 425 9.04 16.11 16.49
N LEU A 426 10.18 16.29 17.17
CA LEU A 426 11.40 16.81 16.53
C LEU A 426 12.04 15.72 15.68
N SER A 427 12.77 16.12 14.65
CA SER A 427 13.53 15.25 13.75
C SER A 427 14.39 14.22 14.46
N GLU A 428 15.18 14.65 15.45
CA GLU A 428 16.05 13.78 16.22
C GLU A 428 15.26 12.70 16.99
N THR A 429 14.10 13.07 17.55
CA THR A 429 13.22 12.13 18.25
C THR A 429 12.67 11.07 17.30
N PHE A 430 12.30 11.47 16.07
CA PHE A 430 11.80 10.54 15.05
C PHE A 430 12.90 9.57 14.58
N ILE A 431 14.10 10.09 14.33
CA ILE A 431 15.27 9.29 13.94
C ILE A 431 15.61 8.27 15.04
N MET A 432 15.59 8.71 16.31
CA MET A 432 15.85 7.83 17.44
C MET A 432 14.78 6.76 17.61
N ALA A 433 13.50 7.10 17.38
CA ALA A 433 12.39 6.14 17.38
C ALA A 433 12.63 5.02 16.35
N CYS A 434 12.99 5.37 15.11
CA CYS A 434 13.32 4.37 14.08
C CYS A 434 14.56 3.54 14.44
N SER A 435 15.59 4.18 15.01
CA SER A 435 16.84 3.53 15.40
C SER A 435 16.66 2.51 16.53
N ILE A 436 15.75 2.78 17.48
CA ILE A 436 15.36 1.83 18.53
C ILE A 436 14.74 0.58 17.92
N PHE A 437 13.81 0.74 16.97
CA PHE A 437 13.23 -0.42 16.29
C PHE A 437 14.30 -1.27 15.60
N VAL A 438 15.20 -0.64 14.84
CA VAL A 438 16.28 -1.38 14.16
C VAL A 438 17.19 -2.10 15.17
N ALA A 439 17.57 -1.45 16.26
CA ALA A 439 18.40 -2.06 17.30
C ALA A 439 17.70 -3.27 17.96
N LEU A 440 16.38 -3.20 18.15
CA LEU A 440 15.59 -4.31 18.66
C LEU A 440 15.53 -5.48 17.66
N LEU A 441 15.29 -5.21 16.37
CA LEU A 441 15.21 -6.24 15.32
C LEU A 441 16.53 -7.01 15.15
N LYS A 442 17.67 -6.35 15.38
CA LYS A 442 19.01 -6.97 15.33
C LYS A 442 19.41 -7.74 16.59
N SER A 443 18.61 -7.66 17.66
CA SER A 443 18.95 -8.27 18.94
C SER A 443 18.62 -9.78 18.96
N PRO A 444 19.57 -10.67 19.33
CA PRO A 444 19.34 -12.11 19.41
C PRO A 444 18.53 -12.56 20.66
N SER A 445 18.12 -11.64 21.53
CA SER A 445 17.63 -11.93 22.90
C SER A 445 16.14 -12.26 23.01
N SER A 446 15.37 -12.26 21.93
CA SER A 446 13.92 -12.18 22.01
C SER A 446 13.26 -13.43 21.46
N GLN A 447 12.71 -14.24 22.39
CA GLN A 447 11.53 -15.05 22.09
C GLN A 447 10.36 -14.05 21.96
N TRP A 448 10.18 -13.48 20.75
CA TRP A 448 9.16 -12.46 20.50
C TRP A 448 7.77 -13.06 20.68
N THR A 449 6.87 -12.32 21.35
CA THR A 449 5.46 -12.71 21.49
C THR A 449 4.73 -12.55 20.15
N SER A 450 3.62 -13.28 19.95
CA SER A 450 2.90 -13.35 18.65
C SER A 450 2.39 -11.99 18.11
N ASN A 451 2.29 -10.96 18.94
CA ASN A 451 1.73 -9.66 18.56
C ASN A 451 2.76 -8.70 17.95
N ILE A 452 4.06 -8.95 18.11
CA ILE A 452 5.07 -7.96 17.73
C ILE A 452 5.20 -7.74 16.20
N PRO A 453 5.08 -8.76 15.33
CA PRO A 453 5.06 -8.54 13.87
C PRO A 453 4.02 -7.50 13.43
N THR A 454 2.82 -7.53 14.03
CA THR A 454 1.76 -6.54 13.74
C THR A 454 2.11 -5.12 14.19
N LEU A 455 2.84 -4.98 15.31
CA LEU A 455 3.28 -3.67 15.81
C LEU A 455 4.43 -3.11 14.98
N ILE A 456 5.34 -3.96 14.48
CA ILE A 456 6.42 -3.59 13.55
C ILE A 456 5.81 -3.15 12.21
N GLN A 457 4.80 -3.88 11.72
CA GLN A 457 4.03 -3.51 10.55
C GLN A 457 3.41 -2.11 10.70
N GLU A 458 2.72 -1.86 11.82
CA GLU A 458 2.11 -0.56 12.08
C GLU A 458 3.16 0.56 12.21
N ALA A 459 4.27 0.30 12.91
CA ALA A 459 5.36 1.27 13.08
C ALA A 459 6.04 1.65 11.76
N SER A 460 6.41 0.66 10.94
CA SER A 460 7.07 0.88 9.65
C SER A 460 6.17 1.62 8.66
N ARG A 461 4.89 1.25 8.58
CA ARG A 461 3.88 1.98 7.79
C ARG A 461 3.77 3.43 8.23
N HIS A 462 3.68 3.66 9.53
CA HIS A 462 3.57 5.01 10.07
C HIS A 462 4.84 5.83 9.82
N ALA A 463 6.03 5.28 10.06
CA ALA A 463 7.29 5.98 9.82
C ALA A 463 7.42 6.46 8.36
N ILE A 464 7.11 5.59 7.38
CA ILE A 464 7.13 5.95 5.96
C ILE A 464 6.10 7.04 5.67
N LEU A 465 4.84 6.89 6.08
CA LEU A 465 3.81 7.89 5.80
C LEU A 465 4.12 9.27 6.41
N ALA A 466 4.65 9.31 7.63
CA ALA A 466 5.06 10.56 8.27
C ALA A 466 6.19 11.24 7.50
N SER A 467 7.25 10.50 7.17
CA SER A 467 8.41 11.03 6.47
C SER A 467 8.06 11.56 5.06
N LEU A 468 7.18 10.87 4.33
CA LEU A 468 6.70 11.34 3.02
C LEU A 468 5.88 12.63 3.12
N SER A 469 5.13 12.83 4.21
CA SER A 469 4.29 14.03 4.42
C SER A 469 5.06 15.29 4.82
N ILE A 470 6.25 15.13 5.43
CA ILE A 470 7.07 16.22 5.99
C ILE A 470 8.39 16.39 5.20
N PHE A 471 8.59 15.63 4.13
CA PHE A 471 9.84 15.53 3.37
C PHE A 471 10.52 16.88 3.06
N GLU A 472 9.75 17.87 2.59
CA GLU A 472 10.27 19.22 2.26
C GLU A 472 10.99 19.92 3.42
N LYS A 473 10.61 19.62 4.67
CA LYS A 473 11.16 20.26 5.87
C LYS A 473 12.38 19.53 6.41
N ASP A 474 12.40 18.20 6.29
CA ASP A 474 13.46 17.36 6.83
C ASP A 474 13.62 16.03 6.07
N PRO A 475 14.47 16.01 5.02
CA PRO A 475 14.68 14.83 4.19
C PRO A 475 15.34 13.66 4.95
N GLY A 476 16.05 13.93 6.06
CA GLY A 476 16.78 12.92 6.80
C GLY A 476 15.90 11.83 7.41
N GLN A 477 14.65 12.15 7.77
CA GLN A 477 13.70 11.20 8.38
C GLN A 477 13.34 10.04 7.46
N LEU A 478 13.29 10.29 6.15
CA LEU A 478 12.95 9.25 5.18
C LEU A 478 14.02 8.16 5.15
N LEU A 479 15.31 8.50 5.22
CA LEU A 479 16.39 7.52 5.18
C LEU A 479 16.32 6.53 6.36
N TYR A 480 16.03 7.02 7.56
CA TYR A 480 15.85 6.16 8.74
C TYR A 480 14.56 5.34 8.68
N SER A 481 13.50 5.88 8.07
CA SER A 481 12.25 5.13 7.84
C SER A 481 12.46 4.00 6.83
N LEU A 482 13.21 4.25 5.76
CA LEU A 482 13.59 3.25 4.75
C LEU A 482 14.49 2.16 5.33
N TYR A 483 15.44 2.54 6.19
CA TYR A 483 16.28 1.59 6.90
C TYR A 483 15.48 0.71 7.86
N LEU A 484 14.54 1.28 8.62
CA LEU A 484 13.59 0.51 9.43
C LEU A 484 12.77 -0.47 8.57
N LEU A 485 12.25 -0.02 7.44
CA LEU A 485 11.44 -0.85 6.54
C LEU A 485 12.23 -2.05 6.00
N LYS A 486 13.49 -1.81 5.60
CA LYS A 486 14.42 -2.84 5.14
C LYS A 486 14.70 -3.89 6.23
N GLU A 487 15.08 -3.44 7.42
CA GLU A 487 15.41 -4.33 8.54
C GLU A 487 14.19 -5.09 9.05
N ALA A 488 12.99 -4.49 9.00
CA ALA A 488 11.73 -5.17 9.30
C ALA A 488 11.41 -6.28 8.29
N TYR A 489 11.76 -6.09 7.02
CA TYR A 489 11.62 -7.12 5.99
C TYR A 489 12.63 -8.26 6.19
N GLU A 490 13.91 -7.96 6.43
CA GLU A 490 14.94 -8.97 6.74
C GLU A 490 14.58 -9.77 8.01
N PHE A 491 14.04 -9.11 9.04
CA PHE A 491 13.54 -9.75 10.26
C PHE A 491 12.48 -10.82 9.97
N SER A 492 11.64 -10.63 8.95
CA SER A 492 10.58 -11.59 8.63
C SER A 492 11.07 -12.94 8.11
N TYR A 493 12.33 -13.04 7.70
CA TYR A 493 12.98 -14.27 7.21
C TYR A 493 13.80 -15.00 8.27
N LEU A 494 13.98 -14.44 9.47
CA LEU A 494 14.69 -15.12 10.55
C LEU A 494 13.80 -16.23 11.13
N ASP A 495 14.28 -17.48 11.05
CA ASP A 495 13.62 -18.68 11.56
C ASP A 495 13.47 -18.65 13.09
N PHE A 496 12.45 -17.95 13.58
CA PHE A 496 11.91 -18.11 14.91
C PHE A 496 10.68 -19.02 14.81
N SER A 497 10.60 -20.04 15.66
CA SER A 497 9.64 -21.15 15.58
C SER A 497 8.17 -20.78 15.87
N THR A 498 7.73 -19.55 15.55
CA THR A 498 6.40 -18.98 15.85
C THR A 498 5.69 -18.50 14.58
N SER A 499 4.55 -19.14 14.27
CA SER A 499 3.51 -18.78 13.28
C SER A 499 3.97 -18.09 12.00
N GLU A 500 4.26 -18.90 10.96
CA GLU A 500 4.58 -18.46 9.58
C GLU A 500 3.58 -17.41 9.03
N ASP A 501 2.30 -17.50 9.40
CA ASP A 501 1.23 -16.58 8.97
C ASP A 501 1.53 -15.11 9.32
N SER A 502 1.98 -14.84 10.55
CA SER A 502 2.25 -13.47 11.01
C SER A 502 3.43 -12.79 10.28
N HIS A 503 4.43 -13.59 9.89
CA HIS A 503 5.59 -13.12 9.14
C HIS A 503 5.24 -12.89 7.66
N MET A 504 4.34 -13.71 7.09
CA MET A 504 3.77 -13.48 5.76
C MET A 504 2.93 -12.20 5.69
N GLU A 505 2.12 -11.92 6.71
CA GLU A 505 1.35 -10.67 6.82
C GLU A 505 2.25 -9.44 6.88
N LEU A 506 3.33 -9.49 7.69
CA LEU A 506 4.33 -8.42 7.76
C LEU A 506 4.97 -8.15 6.39
N ARG A 507 5.42 -9.19 5.68
CA ARG A 507 6.00 -9.06 4.32
C ARG A 507 5.02 -8.45 3.34
N THR A 508 3.77 -8.92 3.36
CA THR A 508 2.71 -8.42 2.48
C THR A 508 2.46 -6.93 2.74
N CYS A 509 2.38 -6.52 4.00
CA CYS A 509 2.17 -5.12 4.31
C CYS A 509 3.35 -4.22 3.95
N ILE A 510 4.59 -4.67 4.13
CA ILE A 510 5.78 -3.91 3.72
C ILE A 510 5.75 -3.68 2.21
N VAL A 511 5.47 -4.73 1.42
CA VAL A 511 5.29 -4.60 -0.04
C VAL A 511 4.12 -3.67 -0.37
N ASP A 512 3.01 -3.72 0.36
CA ASP A 512 1.89 -2.81 0.15
C ASP A 512 2.26 -1.35 0.43
N VAL A 513 3.07 -1.07 1.45
CA VAL A 513 3.59 0.28 1.73
C VAL A 513 4.52 0.76 0.61
N CYS A 514 5.42 -0.10 0.13
CA CYS A 514 6.29 0.21 -0.99
C CYS A 514 5.51 0.53 -2.27
N THR A 515 4.51 -0.30 -2.60
CA THR A 515 3.73 -0.19 -3.84
C THR A 515 2.68 0.94 -3.79
N SER A 516 2.03 1.15 -2.65
CA SER A 516 0.91 2.12 -2.54
C SER A 516 1.35 3.53 -2.17
N HIS A 517 2.51 3.69 -1.52
CA HIS A 517 2.95 4.98 -0.98
C HIS A 517 4.34 5.39 -1.45
N LEU A 518 5.35 4.54 -1.27
CA LEU A 518 6.74 4.91 -1.56
C LEU A 518 6.99 5.09 -3.06
N LEU A 519 6.62 4.11 -3.89
CA LEU A 519 6.88 4.14 -5.33
C LEU A 519 6.14 5.29 -6.05
N PRO A 520 4.83 5.54 -5.81
CA PRO A 520 4.15 6.68 -6.41
C PRO A 520 4.73 8.03 -5.99
N TRP A 521 5.14 8.16 -4.72
CA TRP A 521 5.82 9.37 -4.25
C TRP A 521 7.19 9.54 -4.90
N PHE A 522 7.98 8.47 -4.99
CA PHE A 522 9.32 8.48 -5.58
C PHE A 522 9.27 8.91 -7.05
N ALA A 523 8.35 8.33 -7.84
CA ALA A 523 8.17 8.70 -9.24
C ALA A 523 7.77 10.17 -9.44
N ARG A 524 6.99 10.75 -8.51
CA ARG A 524 6.59 12.17 -8.56
C ARG A 524 7.72 13.13 -8.16
N SER A 525 8.50 12.75 -7.16
CA SER A 525 9.42 13.65 -6.46
C SER A 525 10.88 13.51 -6.91
N ILE A 526 11.21 12.58 -7.82
CA ILE A 526 12.58 12.24 -8.24
C ILE A 526 13.46 13.45 -8.62
N ASN A 527 12.88 14.49 -9.22
CA ASN A 527 13.61 15.69 -9.66
C ASN A 527 14.02 16.62 -8.49
N GLU A 528 13.44 16.45 -7.31
CA GLU A 528 13.63 17.32 -6.14
C GLU A 528 14.45 16.64 -5.02
N ILE A 529 14.75 15.36 -5.18
CA ILE A 529 15.39 14.52 -4.16
C ILE A 529 16.92 14.48 -4.39
N ASN A 530 17.71 14.28 -3.33
CA ASN A 530 19.16 14.10 -3.42
C ASN A 530 19.57 12.64 -3.77
N GLU A 531 20.80 12.44 -4.22
CA GLU A 531 21.31 11.10 -4.58
C GLU A 531 21.24 10.10 -3.41
N GLU A 532 21.48 10.54 -2.17
CA GLU A 532 21.48 9.66 -0.99
C GLU A 532 20.10 9.03 -0.72
N ILE A 533 19.02 9.80 -0.87
CA ILE A 533 17.66 9.28 -0.69
C ILE A 533 17.26 8.38 -1.85
N VAL A 534 17.64 8.73 -3.09
CA VAL A 534 17.44 7.85 -4.26
C VAL A 534 18.11 6.49 -4.00
N LEU A 535 19.38 6.50 -3.58
CA LEU A 535 20.10 5.28 -3.20
C LEU A 535 19.39 4.52 -2.07
N GLY A 536 18.88 5.23 -1.06
CA GLY A 536 18.11 4.62 0.04
C GLY A 536 16.86 3.90 -0.46
N VAL A 537 16.07 4.53 -1.34
CA VAL A 537 14.85 3.91 -1.91
C VAL A 537 15.21 2.69 -2.75
N LEU A 538 16.18 2.81 -3.65
CA LEU A 538 16.62 1.72 -4.50
C LEU A 538 17.18 0.56 -3.67
N GLU A 539 17.94 0.84 -2.61
CA GLU A 539 18.46 -0.19 -1.72
C GLU A 539 17.35 -0.93 -0.97
N THR A 540 16.35 -0.21 -0.45
CA THR A 540 15.20 -0.85 0.21
C THR A 540 14.42 -1.75 -0.75
N LEU A 541 14.12 -1.27 -1.97
CA LEU A 541 13.41 -2.07 -2.97
C LEU A 541 14.25 -3.28 -3.43
N HIS A 542 15.55 -3.09 -3.64
CA HIS A 542 16.46 -4.17 -4.02
C HIS A 542 16.59 -5.23 -2.91
N SER A 543 16.69 -4.83 -1.64
CA SER A 543 16.68 -5.76 -0.50
C SER A 543 15.42 -6.63 -0.46
N ILE A 544 14.26 -6.08 -0.83
CA ILE A 544 13.01 -6.85 -0.92
C ILE A 544 13.07 -7.83 -2.10
N LEU A 545 13.60 -7.42 -3.26
CA LEU A 545 13.75 -8.28 -4.43
C LEU A 545 14.76 -9.42 -4.24
N LEU A 546 15.72 -9.28 -3.32
CA LEU A 546 16.68 -10.33 -2.97
C LEU A 546 16.06 -11.44 -2.09
N GLY A 547 14.87 -11.24 -1.53
CA GLY A 547 14.14 -12.28 -0.80
C GLY A 547 13.81 -13.48 -1.68
N SER A 548 13.57 -14.66 -1.10
CA SER A 548 13.13 -15.84 -1.87
C SER A 548 11.90 -15.50 -2.72
N SER A 549 11.69 -16.26 -3.80
CA SER A 549 10.62 -16.07 -4.80
C SER A 549 9.21 -16.32 -4.22
N ASP A 550 8.85 -15.55 -3.21
CA ASP A 550 7.61 -15.63 -2.46
C ASP A 550 6.57 -14.69 -3.09
N ILE A 551 5.30 -14.95 -2.81
CA ILE A 551 4.16 -14.19 -3.36
C ILE A 551 4.33 -12.65 -3.22
N PRO A 552 4.78 -12.09 -2.07
CA PRO A 552 4.97 -10.65 -1.93
C PRO A 552 6.07 -10.07 -2.84
N THR A 553 7.18 -10.80 -3.02
CA THR A 553 8.31 -10.37 -3.86
C THR A 553 7.90 -10.30 -5.32
N THR A 554 7.18 -11.33 -5.80
CA THR A 554 6.61 -11.37 -7.14
C THR A 554 5.58 -10.25 -7.36
N LYS A 555 4.78 -9.92 -6.34
CA LYS A 555 3.85 -8.78 -6.38
C LYS A 555 4.59 -7.46 -6.56
N LEU A 556 5.66 -7.22 -5.79
CA LEU A 556 6.49 -6.02 -5.93
C LEU A 556 7.09 -5.91 -7.33
N ALA A 557 7.69 -6.99 -7.83
CA ALA A 557 8.29 -7.02 -9.17
C ALA A 557 7.29 -6.64 -10.27
N LYS A 558 6.08 -7.22 -10.23
CA LYS A 558 5.00 -6.89 -11.18
C LYS A 558 4.59 -5.41 -11.11
N VAL A 559 4.50 -4.84 -9.91
CA VAL A 559 4.13 -3.41 -9.73
C VAL A 559 5.24 -2.47 -10.21
N LEU A 560 6.51 -2.80 -9.96
CA LEU A 560 7.64 -2.01 -10.48
C LEU A 560 7.58 -1.93 -12.00
N ILE A 561 7.39 -3.07 -12.66
CA ILE A 561 7.30 -3.15 -14.12
C ILE A 561 6.11 -2.35 -14.66
N SER A 562 4.93 -2.50 -14.06
CA SER A 562 3.74 -1.73 -14.47
C SER A 562 3.88 -0.23 -14.25
N SER A 563 4.88 0.20 -13.47
CA SER A 563 5.21 1.60 -13.19
C SER A 563 6.39 2.11 -14.03
N SER A 564 6.73 1.42 -15.12
CA SER A 564 7.83 1.78 -16.02
C SER A 564 9.19 1.92 -15.31
N TRP A 565 9.52 0.91 -14.48
CA TRP A 565 10.72 0.95 -13.65
C TRP A 565 12.03 1.04 -14.43
N PHE A 566 12.12 0.50 -15.66
CA PHE A 566 13.34 0.61 -16.46
C PHE A 566 13.59 2.06 -16.85
N SER A 567 12.60 2.75 -17.43
CA SER A 567 12.74 4.16 -17.79
C SER A 567 12.95 5.05 -16.56
N LEU A 568 12.26 4.78 -15.44
CA LEU A 568 12.50 5.49 -14.18
C LEU A 568 13.93 5.30 -13.67
N SER A 569 14.46 4.07 -13.73
CA SER A 569 15.83 3.74 -13.29
C SER A 569 16.90 4.43 -14.13
N PHE A 570 16.75 4.44 -15.46
CA PHE A 570 17.64 5.19 -16.34
C PHE A 570 17.45 6.71 -16.20
N GLY A 571 16.24 7.17 -15.87
CA GLY A 571 15.99 8.55 -15.45
C GLY A 571 16.80 8.95 -14.21
N CYS A 572 16.89 8.08 -13.20
CA CYS A 572 17.77 8.28 -12.04
C CYS A 572 19.24 8.45 -12.46
N LEU A 573 19.73 7.63 -13.40
CA LEU A 573 21.10 7.72 -13.91
C LEU A 573 21.36 9.00 -14.72
N GLY A 574 20.35 9.49 -15.44
CA GLY A 574 20.42 10.77 -16.13
C GLY A 574 20.54 11.97 -15.18
N LEU A 575 19.87 11.91 -14.02
CA LEU A 575 19.97 12.94 -12.97
C LEU A 575 21.26 12.83 -12.16
N PHE A 576 21.72 11.61 -11.88
CA PHE A 576 22.89 11.34 -11.04
C PHE A 576 23.81 10.29 -11.70
N PRO A 577 24.72 10.71 -12.59
CA PRO A 577 25.61 9.81 -13.32
C PRO A 577 26.83 9.37 -12.48
N THR A 578 26.58 8.83 -11.28
CA THR A 578 27.64 8.33 -10.39
C THR A 578 27.80 6.81 -10.52
N GLU A 579 29.02 6.32 -10.33
CA GLU A 579 29.30 4.87 -10.34
C GLU A 579 28.52 4.12 -9.25
N LYS A 580 28.27 4.76 -8.10
CA LYS A 580 27.47 4.17 -7.00
C LYS A 580 26.03 3.93 -7.43
N LEU A 581 25.38 4.93 -8.05
CA LEU A 581 24.01 4.78 -8.50
C LEU A 581 23.91 3.84 -9.70
N LYS A 582 24.84 3.93 -10.65
CA LYS A 582 24.96 3.01 -11.79
C LYS A 582 24.98 1.56 -11.32
N TRP A 583 25.87 1.24 -10.38
CA TRP A 583 25.96 -0.11 -9.85
C TRP A 583 24.67 -0.55 -9.15
N ARG A 584 24.06 0.34 -8.35
CA ARG A 584 22.81 0.04 -7.65
C ARG A 584 21.65 -0.24 -8.61
N VAL A 585 21.52 0.55 -9.67
CA VAL A 585 20.50 0.37 -10.71
C VAL A 585 20.66 -0.99 -11.39
N TYR A 586 21.86 -1.33 -11.87
CA TYR A 586 22.06 -2.61 -12.56
C TYR A 586 21.87 -3.83 -11.65
N LEU A 587 22.30 -3.76 -10.40
CA LEU A 587 22.02 -4.84 -9.43
C LEU A 587 20.52 -5.02 -9.20
N MET A 588 19.78 -3.92 -9.04
CA MET A 588 18.34 -3.98 -8.86
C MET A 588 17.62 -4.50 -10.11
N LEU A 589 18.02 -4.07 -11.31
CA LEU A 589 17.49 -4.61 -12.58
C LEU A 589 17.77 -6.11 -12.66
N SER A 590 18.97 -6.55 -12.29
CA SER A 590 19.32 -7.96 -12.26
C SER A 590 18.45 -8.79 -11.30
N SER A 591 18.24 -8.33 -10.07
CA SER A 591 17.35 -9.01 -9.12
C SER A 591 15.89 -8.99 -9.58
N LEU A 592 15.45 -7.91 -10.24
CA LEU A 592 14.14 -7.85 -10.86
C LEU A 592 14.00 -8.94 -11.94
N VAL A 593 15.03 -9.15 -12.76
CA VAL A 593 15.06 -10.22 -13.77
C VAL A 593 14.96 -11.60 -13.10
N ASP A 594 15.73 -11.85 -12.03
CA ASP A 594 15.69 -13.12 -11.30
C ASP A 594 14.28 -13.46 -10.80
N VAL A 595 13.55 -12.48 -10.25
CA VAL A 595 12.19 -12.69 -9.75
C VAL A 595 11.20 -12.99 -10.90
N LEU A 596 11.42 -12.46 -12.10
CA LEU A 596 10.50 -12.58 -13.22
C LEU A 596 10.74 -13.81 -14.10
N MET A 597 12.00 -14.12 -14.38
CA MET A 597 12.41 -15.17 -15.31
C MET A 597 13.00 -16.40 -14.60
N GLY A 598 13.08 -16.38 -13.27
CA GLY A 598 13.64 -17.45 -12.45
C GLY A 598 15.06 -17.16 -11.96
N ASN A 599 15.45 -17.82 -10.88
CA ASN A 599 16.74 -17.59 -10.22
C ASN A 599 17.91 -17.73 -11.21
N GLU A 600 18.90 -16.83 -11.10
CA GLU A 600 20.11 -16.73 -11.95
C GLU A 600 19.90 -16.14 -13.35
N SER A 601 18.66 -15.88 -13.78
CA SER A 601 18.39 -15.27 -15.08
C SER A 601 18.96 -13.85 -15.24
N GLY A 602 19.13 -13.11 -14.14
CA GLY A 602 19.73 -11.78 -14.10
C GLY A 602 21.26 -11.78 -14.06
N GLN A 603 21.92 -12.95 -14.00
CA GLN A 603 23.38 -13.06 -13.91
C GLN A 603 24.15 -12.27 -14.99
N PRO A 604 23.73 -12.26 -16.28
CA PRO A 604 24.43 -11.49 -17.31
C PRO A 604 24.57 -10.00 -16.96
N ILE A 605 23.56 -9.41 -16.31
CA ILE A 605 23.59 -8.01 -15.90
C ILE A 605 24.57 -7.79 -14.76
N ARG A 606 24.67 -8.70 -13.78
CA ARG A 606 25.62 -8.57 -12.67
C ARG A 606 27.06 -8.63 -13.16
N ASP A 607 27.34 -9.56 -14.05
CA ASP A 607 28.69 -9.79 -14.58
C ASP A 607 29.16 -8.58 -15.42
N ALA A 608 28.24 -7.97 -16.17
CA ALA A 608 28.55 -6.81 -17.03
C ALA A 608 28.40 -5.44 -16.34
N ALA A 609 27.81 -5.35 -15.14
CA ALA A 609 27.38 -4.09 -14.51
C ALA A 609 28.46 -3.00 -14.44
N SER A 610 29.73 -3.37 -14.27
CA SER A 610 30.85 -2.43 -14.19
C SER A 610 31.20 -1.75 -15.53
N PHE A 611 30.90 -2.44 -16.64
CA PHE A 611 31.23 -2.01 -18.01
C PHE A 611 30.03 -1.39 -18.75
N LEU A 612 28.82 -1.53 -18.20
CA LEU A 612 27.62 -0.95 -18.80
C LEU A 612 27.56 0.59 -18.63
N PRO A 613 27.14 1.33 -19.67
CA PRO A 613 27.04 2.79 -19.67
C PRO A 613 25.74 3.30 -19.03
N SER A 614 25.78 4.50 -18.45
CA SER A 614 24.60 5.11 -17.82
C SER A 614 23.52 5.61 -18.81
N ASP A 615 23.88 5.90 -20.06
CA ASP A 615 22.94 6.37 -21.10
C ASP A 615 22.35 5.18 -21.88
N PRO A 616 21.02 5.07 -22.01
CA PRO A 616 20.37 4.05 -22.86
C PRO A 616 20.86 4.05 -24.32
N THR A 617 21.23 5.21 -24.87
CA THR A 617 21.75 5.35 -26.24
C THR A 617 23.10 4.66 -26.39
N ASP A 618 23.94 4.72 -25.36
CA ASP A 618 25.24 4.04 -25.35
C ASP A 618 25.08 2.52 -25.23
N LEU A 619 24.01 2.02 -24.59
CA LEU A 619 23.67 0.60 -24.62
C LEU A 619 23.41 0.11 -26.05
N LEU A 620 22.65 0.90 -26.83
CA LEU A 620 22.40 0.61 -28.24
C LEU A 620 23.68 0.65 -29.09
N PHE A 621 24.64 1.51 -28.73
CA PHE A 621 25.94 1.56 -29.39
C PHE A 621 26.77 0.29 -29.14
N LEU A 622 26.73 -0.25 -27.91
CA LEU A 622 27.41 -1.51 -27.57
C LEU A 622 26.93 -2.69 -28.41
N LEU A 623 25.63 -2.75 -28.75
CA LEU A 623 25.08 -3.78 -29.65
C LEU A 623 25.69 -3.71 -31.06
N GLY A 624 26.06 -2.52 -31.53
CA GLY A 624 26.61 -2.34 -32.88
C GLY A 624 28.06 -2.77 -33.07
N GLN A 625 28.74 -3.19 -31.99
CA GLN A 625 30.16 -3.58 -31.99
C GLN A 625 30.36 -5.08 -32.20
N LYS A 626 31.54 -5.48 -32.70
CA LYS A 626 31.88 -6.89 -32.93
C LYS A 626 32.42 -7.55 -31.67
N SER A 627 31.80 -8.66 -31.22
CA SER A 627 32.16 -9.36 -29.97
C SER A 627 33.31 -10.35 -30.05
N SER A 628 33.72 -10.75 -31.27
CA SER A 628 34.63 -11.91 -31.48
C SER A 628 35.94 -11.90 -30.72
N ASP A 629 36.42 -10.71 -30.33
CA ASP A 629 37.77 -10.53 -29.79
C ASP A 629 37.75 -10.09 -28.30
N SER A 630 36.57 -9.90 -27.69
CA SER A 630 36.45 -9.38 -26.31
C SER A 630 35.29 -10.01 -25.54
N LEU A 631 35.62 -10.83 -24.53
CA LEU A 631 34.65 -11.46 -23.63
C LEU A 631 33.79 -10.42 -22.90
N ASP A 632 34.39 -9.31 -22.46
CA ASP A 632 33.69 -8.26 -21.72
C ASP A 632 32.57 -7.61 -22.56
N LEU A 633 32.82 -7.39 -23.86
CA LEU A 633 31.82 -6.84 -24.78
C LEU A 633 30.68 -7.85 -25.04
N SER A 634 30.99 -9.13 -25.19
CA SER A 634 29.98 -10.19 -25.35
C SER A 634 29.06 -10.28 -24.12
N SER A 635 29.64 -10.18 -22.92
CA SER A 635 28.90 -10.10 -21.65
C SER A 635 28.01 -8.85 -21.60
N CYS A 636 28.55 -7.68 -21.99
CA CYS A 636 27.77 -6.44 -22.07
C CYS A 636 26.61 -6.54 -23.06
N GLN A 637 26.83 -7.07 -24.27
CA GLN A 637 25.79 -7.24 -25.27
C GLN A 637 24.70 -8.20 -24.79
N SER A 638 25.08 -9.28 -24.09
CA SER A 638 24.12 -10.20 -23.46
C SER A 638 23.27 -9.49 -22.41
N ALA A 639 23.87 -8.68 -21.54
CA ALA A 639 23.14 -7.89 -20.55
C ALA A 639 22.22 -6.85 -21.19
N VAL A 640 22.67 -6.17 -22.25
CA VAL A 640 21.88 -5.17 -22.98
C VAL A 640 20.68 -5.83 -23.66
N LEU A 641 20.84 -6.97 -24.34
CA LEU A 641 19.73 -7.71 -24.93
C LEU A 641 18.69 -8.12 -23.88
N LEU A 642 19.12 -8.61 -22.72
CA LEU A 642 18.23 -8.98 -21.64
C LEU A 642 17.45 -7.79 -21.06
N ILE A 643 18.12 -6.64 -20.84
CA ILE A 643 17.47 -5.40 -20.37
C ILE A 643 16.44 -4.91 -21.40
N LEU A 644 16.82 -4.85 -22.67
CA LEU A 644 15.93 -4.40 -23.75
C LEU A 644 14.77 -5.37 -23.98
N HIS A 645 15.02 -6.67 -23.89
CA HIS A 645 13.99 -7.70 -24.04
C HIS A 645 12.90 -7.51 -22.97
N LEU A 646 13.28 -7.39 -21.70
CA LEU A 646 12.33 -7.21 -20.61
C LEU A 646 11.64 -5.85 -20.66
N SER A 647 12.37 -4.77 -20.97
CA SER A 647 11.75 -3.45 -21.10
C SER A 647 10.70 -3.45 -22.23
N CYS A 648 11.02 -4.08 -23.37
CA CYS A 648 10.11 -4.24 -24.49
C CYS A 648 8.91 -5.15 -24.19
N LEU A 649 9.13 -6.24 -23.45
CA LEU A 649 8.07 -7.20 -23.11
C LEU A 649 6.95 -6.56 -22.27
N TYR A 650 7.27 -5.50 -21.53
CA TYR A 650 6.34 -4.77 -20.69
C TYR A 650 6.07 -3.33 -21.16
N ASP A 651 6.31 -3.04 -22.44
CA ASP A 651 6.06 -1.73 -23.07
C ASP A 651 6.79 -0.53 -22.41
N ASP A 652 7.88 -0.77 -21.68
CA ASP A 652 8.74 0.27 -21.08
C ASP A 652 9.86 0.67 -22.06
N ARG A 653 9.62 1.77 -22.77
CA ARG A 653 10.46 2.19 -23.91
C ARG A 653 11.70 2.93 -23.42
N LEU A 654 12.85 2.27 -23.51
CA LEU A 654 14.16 2.87 -23.21
C LEU A 654 14.74 3.70 -24.36
N ALA A 655 14.34 3.41 -25.60
CA ALA A 655 14.84 4.08 -26.79
C ALA A 655 13.80 4.13 -27.91
N ASP A 656 14.04 4.98 -28.89
CA ASP A 656 13.20 5.09 -30.09
C ASP A 656 13.24 3.79 -30.93
N GLU A 657 12.08 3.35 -31.41
CA GLU A 657 11.90 2.08 -32.14
C GLU A 657 12.83 1.96 -33.36
N LYS A 658 13.12 3.07 -34.04
CA LYS A 658 14.02 3.08 -35.20
C LYS A 658 15.48 2.88 -34.78
N SER A 659 15.89 3.52 -33.69
CA SER A 659 17.26 3.36 -33.16
C SER A 659 17.49 1.96 -32.61
N LEU A 660 16.49 1.40 -31.92
CA LEU A 660 16.51 0.04 -31.40
C LEU A 660 16.64 -0.98 -32.54
N LEU A 661 15.78 -0.89 -33.57
CA LEU A 661 15.82 -1.79 -34.72
C LEU A 661 17.18 -1.71 -35.44
N ALA A 662 17.69 -0.50 -35.70
CA ALA A 662 18.97 -0.33 -36.37
C ALA A 662 20.14 -0.96 -35.58
N SER A 663 20.17 -0.79 -34.27
CA SER A 663 21.21 -1.39 -33.41
C SER A 663 21.10 -2.92 -33.32
N VAL A 664 19.89 -3.47 -33.28
CA VAL A 664 19.67 -4.92 -33.29
C VAL A 664 20.05 -5.53 -34.64
N GLU A 665 19.70 -4.86 -35.75
CA GLU A 665 20.14 -5.28 -37.09
C GLU A 665 21.65 -5.27 -37.22
N GLN A 666 22.30 -4.23 -36.70
CA GLN A 666 23.76 -4.15 -36.69
C GLN A 666 24.38 -5.28 -35.86
N TYR A 667 23.83 -5.59 -34.68
CA TYR A 667 24.25 -6.72 -33.85
C TYR A 667 24.18 -8.05 -34.62
N ILE A 668 23.06 -8.32 -35.30
CA ILE A 668 22.86 -9.53 -36.10
C ILE A 668 23.90 -9.65 -37.23
N ILE A 669 24.16 -8.55 -37.94
CA ILE A 669 25.08 -8.54 -39.09
C ILE A 669 26.53 -8.74 -38.62
N VAL A 670 26.95 -7.99 -37.61
CA VAL A 670 28.35 -7.96 -37.16
C VAL A 670 28.73 -9.26 -36.45
N ASN A 671 27.82 -9.87 -35.69
CA ASN A 671 28.05 -11.11 -34.95
C ASN A 671 27.49 -12.36 -35.67
N SER A 672 27.19 -12.24 -36.97
CA SER A 672 26.67 -13.33 -37.80
C SER A 672 27.51 -14.60 -37.72
N GLY A 673 28.85 -14.49 -37.71
CA GLY A 673 29.74 -15.64 -37.57
C GLY A 673 29.54 -16.45 -36.28
N GLU A 674 29.25 -15.78 -35.17
CA GLU A 674 28.98 -16.43 -33.88
C GLU A 674 27.56 -17.02 -33.85
N LEU A 675 26.58 -16.26 -34.33
CA LEU A 675 25.18 -16.68 -34.43
C LEU A 675 25.00 -17.96 -35.25
N LEU A 676 25.77 -18.10 -36.32
CA LEU A 676 25.74 -19.24 -37.23
C LEU A 676 26.56 -20.45 -36.76
N SER A 677 27.42 -20.26 -35.75
CA SER A 677 28.32 -21.33 -35.26
C SER A 677 27.66 -22.29 -34.26
N GLY A 678 26.39 -22.09 -33.92
CA GLY A 678 25.61 -22.96 -33.02
C GLY A 678 25.96 -22.85 -31.53
N GLY A 679 26.81 -21.91 -31.12
CA GLY A 679 27.27 -21.75 -29.73
C GLY A 679 26.40 -20.85 -28.84
N ILE A 680 25.23 -20.39 -29.31
CA ILE A 680 24.38 -19.43 -28.59
C ILE A 680 23.22 -20.16 -27.90
N ASP A 681 23.02 -19.82 -26.63
CA ASP A 681 21.91 -20.31 -25.80
C ASP A 681 20.54 -19.96 -26.42
N SER A 682 19.59 -20.91 -26.36
CA SER A 682 18.24 -20.77 -26.91
C SER A 682 17.52 -19.54 -26.35
N LYS A 683 17.77 -19.22 -25.08
CA LYS A 683 17.22 -18.04 -24.40
C LYS A 683 17.65 -16.74 -25.07
N LYS A 684 18.93 -16.60 -25.44
CA LYS A 684 19.45 -15.40 -26.12
C LYS A 684 18.89 -15.25 -27.54
N ILE A 685 18.69 -16.38 -28.24
CA ILE A 685 18.02 -16.38 -29.55
C ILE A 685 16.59 -15.84 -29.38
N MET A 686 15.87 -16.29 -28.36
CA MET A 686 14.51 -15.81 -28.09
C MET A 686 14.43 -14.34 -27.68
N GLU A 687 15.37 -13.87 -26.86
CA GLU A 687 15.49 -12.45 -26.51
C GLU A 687 15.64 -11.59 -27.78
N LEU A 688 16.56 -11.98 -28.66
CA LEU A 688 16.84 -11.31 -29.93
C LEU A 688 15.63 -11.33 -30.88
N VAL A 689 15.00 -12.50 -31.05
CA VAL A 689 13.81 -12.68 -31.91
C VAL A 689 12.66 -11.83 -31.41
N ASN A 690 12.43 -11.79 -30.09
CA ASN A 690 11.36 -11.01 -29.51
C ASN A 690 11.56 -9.51 -29.75
N ILE A 691 12.76 -8.98 -29.50
CA ILE A 691 13.09 -7.55 -29.72
C ILE A 691 12.95 -7.18 -31.20
N TYR A 692 13.54 -8.00 -32.08
CA TYR A 692 13.50 -7.76 -33.53
C TYR A 692 12.06 -7.83 -34.07
N GLY A 693 11.32 -8.88 -33.70
CA GLY A 693 9.94 -9.10 -34.12
C GLY A 693 8.98 -8.04 -33.60
N LEU A 694 9.17 -7.55 -32.37
CA LEU A 694 8.37 -6.46 -31.81
C LEU A 694 8.58 -5.17 -32.61
N SER A 695 9.84 -4.80 -32.83
CA SER A 695 10.21 -3.60 -33.57
C SER A 695 9.66 -3.64 -35.00
N ARG A 696 9.70 -4.81 -35.66
CA ARG A 696 9.14 -5.02 -37.01
C ARG A 696 7.62 -5.11 -37.04
N GLY A 697 6.99 -5.63 -35.99
CA GLY A 697 5.54 -5.65 -35.83
C GLY A 697 4.96 -4.24 -35.67
N LEU A 698 5.58 -3.41 -34.83
CA LEU A 698 5.18 -2.01 -34.61
C LEU A 698 5.40 -1.14 -35.85
N ALA A 699 6.45 -1.37 -36.63
CA ALA A 699 6.73 -0.67 -37.88
C ALA A 699 5.62 -0.80 -38.95
N LYS A 700 4.78 -1.86 -38.88
CA LYS A 700 3.62 -2.00 -39.77
C LYS A 700 2.47 -1.06 -39.39
N ILE A 701 2.37 -0.67 -38.11
CA ILE A 701 1.31 0.18 -37.56
C ILE A 701 1.70 1.65 -37.70
N ASN A 702 2.96 1.99 -37.43
CA ASN A 702 3.50 3.34 -37.47
C ASN A 702 4.46 3.50 -38.67
N TYR A 703 3.97 3.94 -39.83
CA TYR A 703 4.74 4.35 -41.03
C TYR A 703 6.09 3.63 -41.29
N GLN A 704 6.13 2.72 -42.27
CA GLN A 704 7.29 1.89 -42.69
C GLN A 704 8.67 2.34 -42.17
N ILE A 705 9.08 1.81 -41.01
CA ILE A 705 10.46 1.90 -40.54
C ILE A 705 11.33 1.09 -41.52
N PRO A 706 12.39 1.67 -42.14
CA PRO A 706 13.28 0.93 -43.02
C PRO A 706 14.02 -0.15 -42.22
N TYR A 707 14.16 -1.34 -42.81
CA TYR A 707 14.80 -2.50 -42.19
C TYR A 707 15.84 -3.13 -43.12
N SER A 708 16.77 -3.88 -42.54
CA SER A 708 17.83 -4.59 -43.25
C SER A 708 17.36 -5.99 -43.68
N PRO A 709 17.24 -6.27 -45.00
CA PRO A 709 16.89 -7.61 -45.48
C PRO A 709 17.99 -8.64 -45.21
N GLU A 710 19.24 -8.19 -45.04
CA GLU A 710 20.37 -9.07 -44.72
C GLU A 710 20.30 -9.57 -43.28
N ALA A 711 20.02 -8.67 -42.32
CA ALA A 711 19.83 -9.05 -40.92
C ALA A 711 18.67 -10.04 -40.76
N GLU A 712 17.54 -9.79 -41.45
CA GLU A 712 16.38 -10.68 -41.45
C GLU A 712 16.74 -12.08 -41.99
N ARG A 713 17.51 -12.14 -43.09
CA ARG A 713 17.96 -13.41 -43.67
C ARG A 713 18.82 -14.21 -42.70
N ILE A 714 19.75 -13.55 -42.00
CA ILE A 714 20.60 -14.18 -40.98
C ILE A 714 19.73 -14.69 -39.83
N LEU A 715 18.80 -13.89 -39.32
CA LEU A 715 17.91 -14.28 -38.22
C LEU A 715 17.06 -15.51 -38.57
N PHE A 716 16.48 -15.57 -39.77
CA PHE A 716 15.70 -16.73 -40.20
C PHE A 716 16.55 -17.99 -40.36
N HIS A 717 17.79 -17.84 -40.81
CA HIS A 717 18.71 -18.97 -40.91
C HIS A 717 19.13 -19.48 -39.51
N VAL A 718 19.36 -18.58 -38.55
CA VAL A 718 19.59 -18.94 -37.14
C VAL A 718 18.44 -19.75 -36.57
N LEU A 719 17.18 -19.36 -36.83
CA LEU A 719 15.99 -20.11 -36.40
C LEU A 719 15.79 -21.46 -37.11
N THR A 720 16.46 -21.68 -38.24
CA THR A 720 16.36 -22.93 -39.00
C THR A 720 17.46 -23.91 -38.60
N GLU A 721 18.67 -23.43 -38.33
CA GLU A 721 19.84 -24.27 -38.04
C GLU A 721 20.06 -24.54 -36.54
N ASN A 722 19.66 -23.62 -35.65
CA ASN A 722 19.86 -23.77 -34.20
C ASN A 722 18.61 -24.30 -33.50
N GLU A 723 18.80 -25.00 -32.38
CA GLU A 723 17.70 -25.34 -31.47
C GLU A 723 17.24 -24.10 -30.70
N TRP A 724 15.94 -23.86 -30.71
CA TRP A 724 15.28 -22.79 -29.95
C TRP A 724 14.00 -23.33 -29.32
N ASP A 725 13.56 -22.72 -28.23
CA ASP A 725 12.35 -23.12 -27.51
C ASP A 725 11.42 -21.91 -27.39
N LEU A 726 10.41 -21.87 -28.25
CA LEU A 726 9.37 -20.85 -28.24
C LEU A 726 8.39 -21.04 -27.06
N SER A 727 8.19 -22.29 -26.63
CA SER A 727 7.18 -22.64 -25.62
C SER A 727 7.58 -22.24 -24.19
N SER A 728 8.88 -22.25 -23.88
CA SER A 728 9.40 -21.79 -22.58
C SER A 728 9.76 -20.29 -22.58
N ALA A 729 9.62 -19.59 -23.71
CA ALA A 729 9.98 -18.20 -23.84
C ALA A 729 8.82 -17.25 -23.48
N MET A 730 9.14 -16.16 -22.80
CA MET A 730 8.22 -15.03 -22.67
C MET A 730 8.35 -14.16 -23.93
N ILE A 731 7.26 -14.05 -24.69
CA ILE A 731 7.22 -13.31 -25.96
C ILE A 731 6.09 -12.30 -25.95
N HIS A 732 6.33 -11.13 -26.53
CA HIS A 732 5.28 -10.12 -26.68
C HIS A 732 4.31 -10.52 -27.81
N SER A 733 3.01 -10.32 -27.62
CA SER A 733 1.97 -10.74 -28.58
C SER A 733 2.18 -10.18 -30.00
N VAL A 734 2.59 -8.91 -30.12
CA VAL A 734 2.93 -8.28 -31.41
C VAL A 734 4.12 -8.96 -32.09
N SER A 735 5.13 -9.38 -31.32
CA SER A 735 6.31 -10.06 -31.84
C SER A 735 5.97 -11.48 -32.31
N LEU A 736 5.20 -12.20 -31.49
CA LEU A 736 4.66 -13.52 -31.83
C LEU A 736 3.83 -13.45 -33.12
N LYS A 737 2.93 -12.46 -33.22
CA LYS A 737 2.14 -12.22 -34.42
C LYS A 737 3.00 -11.95 -35.65
N TRP A 738 4.02 -11.10 -35.52
CA TRP A 738 4.96 -10.83 -36.62
C TRP A 738 5.72 -12.10 -37.05
N LEU A 739 6.13 -12.93 -36.10
CA LEU A 739 6.84 -14.19 -36.37
C LEU A 739 5.97 -15.14 -37.22
N PHE A 740 4.70 -15.28 -36.85
CA PHE A 740 3.73 -16.10 -37.59
C PHE A 740 3.25 -15.49 -38.91
N GLN A 741 3.68 -14.27 -39.26
CA GLN A 741 3.46 -13.68 -40.59
C GLN A 741 4.58 -14.03 -41.58
N GLN A 742 5.63 -14.74 -41.15
CA GLN A 742 6.80 -15.03 -41.99
C GLN A 742 6.71 -16.44 -42.62
N ASP A 743 6.48 -16.50 -43.93
CA ASP A 743 6.38 -17.77 -44.67
C ASP A 743 7.72 -18.53 -44.72
N LYS A 744 8.87 -17.82 -44.71
CA LYS A 744 10.21 -18.41 -44.81
C LYS A 744 10.60 -19.31 -43.64
N ILE A 745 9.96 -19.15 -42.48
CA ILE A 745 10.24 -19.91 -41.25
C ILE A 745 9.05 -20.80 -40.87
N SER A 746 8.15 -21.10 -41.81
CA SER A 746 6.97 -21.93 -41.57
C SER A 746 7.30 -23.33 -41.05
N GLU A 747 8.40 -23.92 -41.52
CA GLU A 747 8.84 -25.25 -41.12
C GLU A 747 9.33 -25.30 -39.67
N PRO A 748 10.33 -24.49 -39.24
CA PRO A 748 10.74 -24.46 -37.84
C PRO A 748 9.60 -24.01 -36.92
N LEU A 749 8.71 -23.11 -37.35
CA LEU A 749 7.51 -22.74 -36.57
C LEU A 749 6.52 -23.90 -36.40
N SER A 750 6.39 -24.77 -37.41
CA SER A 750 5.53 -25.96 -37.30
C SER A 750 6.06 -26.91 -36.22
N SER A 751 7.38 -27.09 -36.14
CA SER A 751 8.03 -27.91 -35.11
C SER A 751 7.84 -27.32 -33.71
N GLN A 752 7.95 -26.00 -33.55
CA GLN A 752 7.71 -25.31 -32.28
C GLN A 752 6.23 -25.38 -31.86
N LEU A 753 5.30 -25.20 -32.81
CA LEU A 753 3.87 -25.38 -32.56
C LEU A 753 3.57 -26.80 -32.06
N LEU A 754 4.20 -27.81 -32.64
CA LEU A 754 4.05 -29.20 -32.21
C LEU A 754 4.53 -29.40 -30.77
N GLU A 755 5.67 -28.81 -30.39
CA GLU A 755 6.16 -28.86 -29.01
C GLU A 755 5.18 -28.19 -28.03
N ILE A 756 4.59 -27.05 -28.42
CA ILE A 756 3.57 -26.37 -27.61
C ILE A 756 2.32 -27.26 -27.46
N CYS A 757 1.87 -27.92 -28.54
CA CYS A 757 0.77 -28.89 -28.48
C CYS A 757 1.07 -30.00 -27.46
N ARG A 758 2.27 -30.60 -27.52
CA ARG A 758 2.69 -31.66 -26.59
C ARG A 758 2.69 -31.19 -25.14
N LYS A 759 3.23 -29.99 -24.85
CA LYS A 759 3.29 -29.44 -23.48
C LYS A 759 1.89 -29.18 -22.92
N ASN A 760 1.00 -28.56 -23.70
CA ASN A 760 -0.37 -28.27 -23.26
C ASN A 760 -1.16 -29.54 -22.89
N CYS A 761 -1.00 -30.65 -23.63
CA CYS A 761 -1.68 -31.91 -23.34
C CYS A 761 -1.22 -32.62 -22.05
N THR A 762 -0.03 -32.31 -21.53
CA THR A 762 0.47 -32.90 -20.27
C THR A 762 0.02 -32.14 -19.02
N SER A 763 -0.56 -30.95 -19.18
CA SER A 763 -0.78 -29.96 -18.11
C SER A 763 -2.23 -29.87 -17.62
N ASP A 764 -2.96 -30.98 -17.57
CA ASP A 764 -4.40 -31.05 -17.28
C ASP A 764 -4.78 -30.73 -15.81
N ASN A 765 -3.98 -29.96 -15.06
CA ASN A 765 -4.24 -29.63 -13.65
C ASN A 765 -3.71 -28.28 -13.13
N GLN A 766 -3.29 -27.34 -13.97
CA GLN A 766 -2.93 -25.99 -13.48
C GLN A 766 -3.65 -24.89 -14.26
N ILE A 767 -4.92 -24.66 -13.91
CA ILE A 767 -5.61 -23.39 -14.19
C ILE A 767 -4.87 -22.30 -13.42
N THR A 768 -3.87 -21.70 -14.05
CA THR A 768 -3.20 -20.49 -13.55
C THR A 768 -3.84 -19.29 -14.23
N ILE A 769 -4.75 -18.63 -13.52
CA ILE A 769 -5.34 -17.35 -13.92
C ILE A 769 -4.22 -16.31 -13.87
N TYR A 770 -3.68 -15.91 -15.02
CA TYR A 770 -2.81 -14.75 -15.13
C TYR A 770 -3.38 -13.75 -16.14
N GLY A 771 -4.06 -12.73 -15.62
CA GLY A 771 -4.34 -11.50 -16.35
C GLY A 771 -3.07 -10.67 -16.45
N GLY A 772 -2.40 -10.76 -17.60
CA GLY A 772 -1.26 -9.94 -18.00
C GLY A 772 -0.84 -10.35 -19.40
N HIS A 773 -0.62 -9.38 -20.30
CA HIS A 773 -0.30 -9.59 -21.72
C HIS A 773 1.02 -10.34 -22.01
N SER A 774 1.65 -10.90 -20.98
CA SER A 774 2.91 -11.64 -21.04
C SER A 774 2.84 -12.84 -20.09
N SER A 775 2.40 -13.96 -20.62
CA SER A 775 2.47 -15.28 -19.98
C SER A 775 3.01 -16.27 -21.00
N TYR A 776 3.61 -17.36 -20.52
CA TYR A 776 4.05 -18.49 -21.35
C TYR A 776 2.99 -18.84 -22.40
N ILE A 777 3.42 -19.25 -23.60
CA ILE A 777 2.50 -19.52 -24.71
C ILE A 777 1.58 -20.67 -24.34
N ASN A 778 0.36 -20.32 -23.95
CA ASN A 778 -0.71 -21.24 -23.59
C ASN A 778 -1.73 -21.32 -24.74
N ALA A 779 -2.78 -22.14 -24.55
CA ALA A 779 -3.86 -22.27 -25.53
C ALA A 779 -4.57 -20.94 -25.82
N GLU A 780 -4.67 -20.03 -24.86
CA GLU A 780 -5.31 -18.72 -25.01
C GLU A 780 -4.54 -17.80 -25.96
N VAL A 781 -3.21 -17.69 -25.79
CA VAL A 781 -2.34 -16.88 -26.66
C VAL A 781 -2.37 -17.40 -28.11
N ILE A 782 -2.36 -18.73 -28.30
CA ILE A 782 -2.48 -19.33 -29.63
C ILE A 782 -3.87 -19.08 -30.23
N ALA A 783 -4.92 -19.19 -29.43
CA ALA A 783 -6.28 -18.95 -29.89
C ALA A 783 -6.48 -17.49 -30.33
N GLU A 784 -5.96 -16.52 -29.58
CA GLU A 784 -5.96 -15.10 -29.97
C GLU A 784 -5.17 -14.87 -31.27
N LEU A 785 -3.98 -15.46 -31.37
CA LEU A 785 -3.14 -15.39 -32.57
C LEU A 785 -3.91 -15.92 -33.78
N VAL A 786 -4.50 -17.11 -33.69
CA VAL A 786 -5.23 -17.73 -34.80
C VAL A 786 -6.48 -16.93 -35.15
N ALA A 787 -7.25 -16.47 -34.17
CA ALA A 787 -8.47 -15.68 -34.39
C ALA A 787 -8.21 -14.36 -35.13
N SER A 788 -7.02 -13.76 -35.00
CA SER A 788 -6.69 -12.49 -35.66
C SER A 788 -6.63 -12.56 -37.19
N GLY A 789 -6.43 -13.75 -37.77
CA GLY A 789 -6.58 -14.03 -39.21
C GLY A 789 -5.57 -13.41 -40.19
N ASP A 790 -4.72 -12.48 -39.74
CA ASP A 790 -3.71 -11.81 -40.56
C ASP A 790 -2.31 -12.42 -40.39
N ASN A 791 -2.23 -13.71 -40.05
CA ASN A 791 -1.01 -14.49 -39.89
C ASN A 791 -1.22 -15.94 -40.35
N TYR A 792 -0.15 -16.74 -40.37
CA TYR A 792 -0.19 -18.13 -40.83
C TYR A 792 -0.53 -19.16 -39.74
N GLY A 793 -0.93 -18.76 -38.53
CA GLY A 793 -1.21 -19.66 -37.40
C GLY A 793 -2.21 -20.77 -37.74
N ALA A 794 -3.38 -20.41 -38.26
CA ALA A 794 -4.39 -21.38 -38.73
C ALA A 794 -3.83 -22.31 -39.82
N LYS A 795 -3.16 -21.73 -40.84
CA LYS A 795 -2.55 -22.48 -41.94
C LYS A 795 -1.53 -23.49 -41.42
N LEU A 796 -0.65 -23.09 -40.49
CA LEU A 796 0.39 -23.95 -39.92
C LEU A 796 -0.23 -25.08 -39.11
N LEU A 797 -1.26 -24.82 -38.30
CA LEU A 797 -1.97 -25.86 -37.55
C LEU A 797 -2.62 -26.90 -38.49
N VAL A 798 -3.29 -26.45 -39.55
CA VAL A 798 -3.88 -27.35 -40.57
C VAL A 798 -2.80 -28.15 -41.29
N CYS A 799 -1.71 -27.51 -41.73
CA CYS A 799 -0.58 -28.18 -42.38
C CYS A 799 0.11 -29.18 -41.45
N LEU A 800 0.27 -28.85 -40.17
CA LEU A 800 0.85 -29.73 -39.15
C LEU A 800 -0.01 -30.98 -38.97
N MET A 801 -1.33 -30.81 -38.85
CA MET A 801 -2.27 -31.92 -38.80
C MET A 801 -2.14 -32.84 -40.03
N VAL A 802 -2.07 -32.28 -41.24
CA VAL A 802 -1.88 -33.06 -42.47
C VAL A 802 -0.55 -33.83 -42.47
N LYS A 803 0.55 -33.17 -42.12
CA LYS A 803 1.89 -33.80 -42.06
C LYS A 803 1.95 -34.96 -41.05
N LEU A 804 1.34 -34.80 -39.88
CA LEU A 804 1.33 -35.84 -38.85
C LEU A 804 0.53 -37.07 -39.28
N ILE A 805 -0.52 -36.89 -40.09
CA ILE A 805 -1.29 -38.01 -40.65
C ILE A 805 -0.45 -38.82 -41.64
N GLU A 806 0.40 -38.17 -42.43
CA GLU A 806 1.33 -38.84 -43.35
C GLU A 806 2.46 -39.57 -42.59
N GLY A 807 2.83 -39.07 -41.39
CA GLY A 807 3.89 -39.62 -40.53
C GLY A 807 3.46 -40.71 -39.54
N CYS A 808 2.15 -40.90 -39.29
CA CYS A 808 1.57 -41.90 -38.38
C CYS A 808 1.93 -41.78 -36.87
N GLU A 809 2.07 -40.57 -36.32
CA GLU A 809 2.26 -40.36 -34.86
C GLU A 809 0.94 -39.98 -34.17
N GLU A 810 0.16 -40.97 -33.70
CA GLU A 810 -1.20 -40.74 -33.16
C GLU A 810 -1.25 -39.77 -31.96
N HIS A 811 -0.28 -39.84 -31.04
CA HIS A 811 -0.24 -38.95 -29.86
C HIS A 811 -0.10 -37.47 -30.23
N ASP A 812 0.66 -37.16 -31.27
CA ASP A 812 0.87 -35.80 -31.74
C ASP A 812 -0.35 -35.26 -32.48
N ILE A 813 -1.05 -36.12 -33.23
CA ILE A 813 -2.32 -35.76 -33.87
C ILE A 813 -3.34 -35.39 -32.79
N VAL A 814 -3.47 -36.20 -31.74
CA VAL A 814 -4.36 -35.91 -30.60
C VAL A 814 -3.99 -34.57 -29.97
N ALA A 815 -2.70 -34.29 -29.77
CA ALA A 815 -2.27 -33.03 -29.16
C ALA A 815 -2.64 -31.79 -29.99
N VAL A 816 -2.48 -31.87 -31.31
CA VAL A 816 -2.88 -30.78 -32.23
C VAL A 816 -4.39 -30.61 -32.25
N VAL A 817 -5.15 -31.71 -32.30
CA VAL A 817 -6.63 -31.67 -32.31
C VAL A 817 -7.16 -31.07 -31.01
N ASN A 818 -6.61 -31.46 -29.85
CA ASN A 818 -7.02 -30.92 -28.56
C ASN A 818 -6.73 -29.42 -28.43
N LEU A 819 -5.57 -28.95 -28.93
CA LEU A 819 -5.26 -27.51 -28.97
C LEU A 819 -6.22 -26.74 -29.88
N MET A 820 -6.54 -27.28 -31.07
CA MET A 820 -7.52 -26.65 -31.97
C MET A 820 -8.90 -26.56 -31.32
N SER A 821 -9.36 -27.64 -30.68
CA SER A 821 -10.64 -27.68 -29.96
C SER A 821 -10.68 -26.66 -28.82
N ALA A 822 -9.65 -26.64 -27.97
CA ALA A 822 -9.53 -25.66 -26.88
C ALA A 822 -9.49 -24.22 -27.41
N ALA A 823 -8.78 -23.98 -28.52
CA ALA A 823 -8.70 -22.66 -29.12
C ALA A 823 -10.06 -22.15 -29.64
N ILE A 824 -10.89 -23.04 -30.20
CA ILE A 824 -12.26 -22.71 -30.65
C ILE A 824 -13.16 -22.40 -29.44
N GLU A 825 -13.03 -23.14 -28.35
CA GLU A 825 -13.81 -22.89 -27.12
C GLU A 825 -13.48 -21.53 -26.49
N ILE A 826 -12.20 -21.12 -26.51
CA ILE A 826 -11.75 -19.81 -26.00
C ILE A 826 -12.18 -18.70 -26.96
N PHE A 827 -11.88 -18.83 -28.26
CA PHE A 827 -12.21 -17.87 -29.30
C PHE A 827 -12.94 -18.54 -30.48
N PRO A 828 -14.29 -18.45 -30.54
CA PRO A 828 -15.09 -19.06 -31.61
C PRO A 828 -14.67 -18.67 -33.04
N ALA A 829 -14.11 -17.48 -33.23
CA ALA A 829 -13.60 -16.99 -34.53
C ALA A 829 -12.43 -17.83 -35.10
N VAL A 830 -11.77 -18.64 -34.29
CA VAL A 830 -10.76 -19.62 -34.74
C VAL A 830 -11.33 -20.59 -35.77
N SER A 831 -12.61 -20.98 -35.61
CA SER A 831 -13.28 -21.89 -36.54
C SER A 831 -13.36 -21.34 -37.97
N ASP A 832 -13.66 -20.04 -38.11
CA ASP A 832 -13.69 -19.35 -39.41
C ASP A 832 -12.30 -19.43 -40.08
N GLN A 833 -11.23 -19.18 -39.32
CA GLN A 833 -9.87 -19.19 -39.83
C GLN A 833 -9.40 -20.61 -40.21
N LEU A 834 -9.72 -21.63 -39.41
CA LEU A 834 -9.42 -23.02 -39.74
C LEU A 834 -10.16 -23.47 -41.02
N CYS A 835 -11.42 -23.07 -41.18
CA CYS A 835 -12.21 -23.34 -42.39
C CYS A 835 -11.62 -22.67 -43.63
N LEU A 836 -11.28 -21.39 -43.55
CA LEU A 836 -10.61 -20.66 -44.65
C LEU A 836 -9.30 -21.31 -45.10
N HIS A 837 -8.59 -21.94 -44.17
CA HIS A 837 -7.33 -22.63 -44.44
C HIS A 837 -7.47 -24.14 -44.73
N GLY A 838 -8.68 -24.64 -44.97
CA GLY A 838 -8.91 -25.98 -45.52
C GLY A 838 -8.85 -27.13 -44.51
N ILE A 839 -9.20 -26.88 -43.25
CA ILE A 839 -9.30 -27.93 -42.20
C ILE A 839 -10.15 -29.13 -42.62
N SER A 840 -11.14 -28.93 -43.49
CA SER A 840 -12.02 -29.98 -44.01
C SER A 840 -11.27 -31.11 -44.73
N ASN A 841 -10.20 -30.78 -45.47
CA ASN A 841 -9.35 -31.77 -46.14
C ASN A 841 -8.54 -32.59 -45.12
N ALA A 842 -8.04 -31.92 -44.08
CA ALA A 842 -7.31 -32.59 -43.00
C ALA A 842 -8.24 -33.57 -42.26
N ILE A 843 -9.43 -33.11 -41.85
CA ILE A 843 -10.45 -33.94 -41.20
C ILE A 843 -10.81 -35.16 -42.06
N GLN A 844 -11.09 -34.96 -43.35
CA GLN A 844 -11.42 -36.08 -44.26
C GLN A 844 -10.29 -37.12 -44.28
N THR A 845 -9.04 -36.66 -44.33
CA THR A 845 -7.86 -37.53 -44.43
C THR A 845 -7.66 -38.32 -43.13
N VAL A 846 -7.85 -37.71 -41.95
CA VAL A 846 -7.80 -38.46 -40.69
C VAL A 846 -8.93 -39.48 -40.61
N LEU A 847 -10.17 -39.08 -40.93
CA LEU A 847 -11.33 -39.98 -40.87
C LEU A 847 -11.18 -41.21 -41.79
N HIS A 848 -10.53 -41.06 -42.94
CA HIS A 848 -10.24 -42.21 -43.81
C HIS A 848 -9.22 -43.17 -43.20
N ASN A 849 -8.24 -42.67 -42.46
CA ASN A 849 -7.20 -43.48 -41.83
C ASN A 849 -7.63 -44.07 -40.48
N SER A 850 -8.43 -43.31 -39.69
CA SER A 850 -8.84 -43.67 -38.32
C SER A 850 -9.91 -44.77 -38.27
N ILE A 851 -10.77 -44.89 -39.29
CA ILE A 851 -11.75 -45.99 -39.37
C ILE A 851 -11.04 -47.35 -39.58
N HIS A 852 -9.79 -47.33 -40.03
CA HIS A 852 -8.96 -48.51 -40.24
C HIS A 852 -7.90 -48.73 -39.15
N SER A 853 -7.67 -47.75 -38.24
CA SER A 853 -6.72 -47.85 -37.13
C SER A 853 -7.44 -48.03 -35.77
N SER A 854 -6.72 -48.60 -34.81
CA SER A 854 -7.24 -49.15 -33.55
C SER A 854 -7.53 -48.11 -32.43
N SER A 855 -7.44 -46.80 -32.69
CA SER A 855 -7.54 -45.76 -31.65
C SER A 855 -8.92 -45.10 -31.58
N ARG A 856 -9.76 -45.62 -30.66
CA ARG A 856 -11.08 -45.07 -30.35
C ARG A 856 -11.02 -43.62 -29.85
N GLU A 857 -9.97 -43.26 -29.11
CA GLU A 857 -9.77 -41.92 -28.53
C GLU A 857 -9.60 -40.84 -29.61
N LEU A 858 -8.69 -41.07 -30.57
CA LEU A 858 -8.46 -40.16 -31.70
C LEU A 858 -9.76 -39.89 -32.49
N TYR A 859 -10.60 -40.91 -32.67
CA TYR A 859 -11.89 -40.75 -33.34
C TYR A 859 -12.82 -39.80 -32.58
N VAL A 860 -12.91 -39.93 -31.24
CA VAL A 860 -13.75 -39.03 -30.42
C VAL A 860 -13.23 -37.59 -30.46
N ASP A 861 -11.92 -37.39 -30.36
CA ASP A 861 -11.31 -36.06 -30.37
C ASP A 861 -11.57 -35.33 -31.69
N ILE A 862 -11.54 -36.06 -32.81
CA ILE A 862 -11.89 -35.51 -34.13
C ILE A 862 -13.38 -35.18 -34.22
N LEU A 863 -14.27 -36.03 -33.68
CA LEU A 863 -15.70 -35.72 -33.64
C LEU A 863 -15.97 -34.46 -32.83
N LEU A 864 -15.30 -34.29 -31.68
CA LEU A 864 -15.39 -33.08 -30.87
C LEU A 864 -14.88 -31.86 -31.64
N LEU A 865 -13.76 -31.96 -32.34
CA LEU A 865 -13.25 -30.87 -33.18
C LEU A 865 -14.24 -30.49 -34.29
N ILE A 866 -14.80 -31.47 -35.01
CA ILE A 866 -15.81 -31.21 -36.06
C ILE A 866 -17.04 -30.53 -35.45
N PHE A 867 -17.51 -31.02 -34.31
CA PHE A 867 -18.65 -30.43 -33.60
C PHE A 867 -18.38 -29.00 -33.16
N ASN A 868 -17.20 -28.72 -32.58
CA ASN A 868 -16.80 -27.39 -32.14
C ASN A 868 -16.63 -26.42 -33.33
N ILE A 869 -16.07 -26.86 -34.45
CA ILE A 869 -16.00 -26.06 -35.68
C ILE A 869 -17.42 -25.72 -36.15
N LEU A 870 -18.28 -26.73 -36.35
CA LEU A 870 -19.63 -26.52 -36.88
C LEU A 870 -20.59 -25.84 -35.91
N SER A 871 -20.30 -25.79 -34.61
CA SER A 871 -21.14 -25.07 -33.65
C SER A 871 -20.84 -23.56 -33.60
N SER A 872 -19.64 -23.16 -34.05
CA SER A 872 -19.13 -21.80 -33.91
C SER A 872 -18.96 -21.03 -35.22
N VAL A 873 -18.68 -21.74 -36.32
CA VAL A 873 -18.31 -21.14 -37.61
C VAL A 873 -19.46 -20.35 -38.25
N GLN A 874 -19.13 -19.24 -38.90
CA GLN A 874 -20.10 -18.48 -39.68
C GLN A 874 -20.38 -19.16 -41.02
N SER A 875 -21.63 -19.12 -41.48
CA SER A 875 -22.02 -19.77 -42.75
C SER A 875 -21.22 -19.29 -43.96
N LYS A 876 -20.68 -18.06 -43.93
CA LYS A 876 -19.85 -17.47 -45.00
C LYS A 876 -18.44 -18.07 -45.08
N ALA A 877 -17.90 -18.60 -43.98
CA ALA A 877 -16.55 -19.14 -43.92
C ALA A 877 -16.47 -20.61 -44.35
N ILE A 878 -17.60 -21.34 -44.32
CA ILE A 878 -17.69 -22.71 -44.83
C ILE A 878 -17.99 -22.69 -46.33
N THR A 879 -17.19 -23.41 -47.11
CA THR A 879 -17.43 -23.62 -48.53
C THR A 879 -17.94 -25.02 -48.83
N ASP A 880 -18.76 -25.16 -49.88
CA ASP A 880 -19.21 -26.43 -50.45
C ASP A 880 -18.05 -27.15 -51.18
N ASN A 881 -17.03 -27.57 -50.43
CA ASN A 881 -15.91 -28.35 -50.96
C ASN A 881 -16.21 -29.86 -50.92
N GLU A 882 -15.64 -30.63 -51.85
CA GLU A 882 -15.78 -32.09 -51.94
C GLU A 882 -15.45 -32.80 -50.60
N SER A 883 -14.54 -32.25 -49.81
CA SER A 883 -14.18 -32.77 -48.49
C SER A 883 -15.34 -32.78 -47.51
N TRP A 884 -16.13 -31.70 -47.47
CA TRP A 884 -17.29 -31.60 -46.58
C TRP A 884 -18.44 -32.51 -47.04
N VAL A 885 -18.47 -32.92 -48.31
CA VAL A 885 -19.40 -33.93 -48.83
C VAL A 885 -18.99 -35.34 -48.39
N ALA A 886 -17.69 -35.63 -48.30
CA ALA A 886 -17.18 -36.93 -47.89
C ALA A 886 -17.30 -37.19 -46.37
N VAL A 887 -17.17 -36.15 -45.53
CA VAL A 887 -17.30 -36.23 -44.07
C VAL A 887 -18.60 -36.92 -43.61
N PRO A 888 -19.81 -36.45 -43.99
CA PRO A 888 -21.07 -37.07 -43.56
C PRO A 888 -21.22 -38.51 -44.06
N MET A 889 -20.74 -38.84 -45.27
CA MET A 889 -20.75 -40.22 -45.77
C MET A 889 -19.99 -41.16 -44.83
N LYS A 890 -18.79 -40.75 -44.40
CA LYS A 890 -17.95 -41.52 -43.46
C LYS A 890 -18.53 -41.59 -42.05
N LEU A 891 -19.09 -40.48 -41.56
CA LEU A 891 -19.75 -40.45 -40.26
C LEU A 891 -20.96 -41.41 -40.22
N MET A 892 -21.73 -41.48 -41.31
CA MET A 892 -22.84 -42.43 -41.42
C MET A 892 -22.34 -43.88 -41.46
N ASP A 893 -21.25 -44.19 -42.17
CA ASP A 893 -20.64 -45.54 -42.15
C ASP A 893 -20.31 -46.00 -40.71
N SER A 894 -19.88 -45.09 -39.83
CA SER A 894 -19.61 -45.39 -38.41
C SER A 894 -20.86 -45.64 -37.56
N LEU A 895 -22.00 -45.06 -37.94
CA LEU A 895 -23.28 -45.18 -37.22
C LEU A 895 -24.05 -46.46 -37.57
N ILE A 896 -23.78 -47.06 -38.74
CA ILE A 896 -24.57 -48.15 -39.34
C ILE A 896 -23.85 -49.53 -39.30
N PRO A 897 -23.31 -50.03 -38.17
CA PRO A 897 -23.08 -51.47 -38.02
C PRO A 897 -24.41 -52.24 -37.87
N ALA A 898 -24.49 -53.43 -38.48
CA ALA A 898 -25.72 -54.22 -38.68
C ALA A 898 -26.45 -54.72 -37.41
N GLU A 899 -25.91 -54.49 -36.19
CA GLU A 899 -26.49 -55.01 -34.94
C GLU A 899 -26.61 -53.96 -33.80
N SER A 900 -26.19 -52.70 -33.97
CA SER A 900 -26.20 -51.71 -32.88
C SER A 900 -27.44 -50.80 -32.86
N LYS A 901 -28.02 -50.62 -31.68
CA LYS A 901 -29.04 -49.60 -31.41
C LYS A 901 -28.41 -48.21 -31.58
N LEU A 902 -28.92 -47.42 -32.53
CA LEU A 902 -28.46 -46.07 -32.85
C LEU A 902 -28.30 -45.20 -31.59
N GLY A 903 -27.12 -44.60 -31.43
CA GLY A 903 -26.83 -43.54 -30.47
C GLY A 903 -26.75 -43.93 -28.98
N GLN A 904 -26.70 -45.21 -28.61
CA GLN A 904 -26.51 -45.59 -27.19
C GLN A 904 -25.12 -45.21 -26.62
N ASN A 905 -24.15 -44.86 -27.47
CA ASN A 905 -22.80 -44.44 -27.09
C ASN A 905 -22.62 -42.94 -27.36
N HIS A 906 -21.80 -42.27 -26.53
CA HIS A 906 -21.49 -40.83 -26.63
C HIS A 906 -21.03 -40.40 -28.04
N GLU A 907 -20.21 -41.23 -28.70
CA GLU A 907 -19.80 -41.04 -30.10
C GLU A 907 -20.99 -40.93 -31.07
N GLY A 908 -21.97 -41.82 -30.93
CA GLY A 908 -23.15 -41.82 -31.80
C GLY A 908 -24.01 -40.57 -31.62
N LEU A 909 -24.09 -40.05 -30.39
CA LEU A 909 -24.77 -38.78 -30.11
C LEU A 909 -24.04 -37.59 -30.73
N LEU A 910 -22.71 -37.55 -30.64
CA LEU A 910 -21.88 -36.52 -31.28
C LEU A 910 -22.06 -36.54 -32.80
N VAL A 911 -22.07 -37.71 -33.43
CA VAL A 911 -22.31 -37.80 -34.88
C VAL A 911 -23.71 -37.29 -35.25
N LEU A 912 -24.76 -37.63 -34.49
CA LEU A 912 -26.11 -37.11 -34.73
C LEU A 912 -26.17 -35.57 -34.58
N GLY A 913 -25.42 -35.02 -33.62
CA GLY A 913 -25.24 -33.58 -33.46
C GLY A 913 -24.56 -32.93 -34.67
N ILE A 914 -23.45 -33.51 -35.15
CA ILE A 914 -22.72 -33.04 -36.33
C ILE A 914 -23.61 -33.07 -37.58
N LEU A 915 -24.32 -34.18 -37.83
CA LEU A 915 -25.23 -34.29 -38.97
C LEU A 915 -26.35 -33.23 -38.90
N SER A 916 -26.86 -32.94 -37.69
CA SER A 916 -27.86 -31.90 -37.46
C SER A 916 -27.31 -30.49 -37.78
N LEU A 917 -26.06 -30.19 -37.41
CA LEU A 917 -25.40 -28.92 -37.73
C LEU A 917 -25.14 -28.77 -39.23
N ILE A 918 -24.71 -29.85 -39.92
CA ILE A 918 -24.56 -29.84 -41.40
C ILE A 918 -25.89 -29.46 -42.06
N LEU A 919 -27.00 -30.07 -41.65
CA LEU A 919 -28.33 -29.76 -42.16
C LEU A 919 -28.75 -28.32 -41.82
N TYR A 920 -28.38 -27.81 -40.64
CA TYR A 920 -28.66 -26.42 -40.27
C TYR A 920 -27.99 -25.42 -41.21
N TYR A 921 -26.70 -25.60 -41.55
CA TYR A 921 -26.00 -24.68 -42.46
C TYR A 921 -26.62 -24.60 -43.85
N SER A 922 -27.24 -25.68 -44.33
CA SER A 922 -27.95 -25.68 -45.63
C SER A 922 -29.07 -24.65 -45.69
N THR A 923 -29.69 -24.33 -44.54
CA THR A 923 -30.75 -23.31 -44.47
C THR A 923 -30.23 -21.89 -44.72
N ASN A 924 -28.91 -21.70 -44.62
CA ASN A 924 -28.19 -20.46 -44.91
C ASN A 924 -27.32 -20.56 -46.18
N GLU A 925 -27.68 -21.46 -47.11
CA GLU A 925 -27.00 -21.67 -48.41
C GLU A 925 -25.54 -22.19 -48.33
N ALA A 926 -25.13 -22.80 -47.21
CA ALA A 926 -23.82 -23.45 -47.04
C ALA A 926 -23.97 -24.95 -46.76
N LEU A 927 -23.01 -25.81 -47.13
CA LEU A 927 -23.09 -27.28 -46.96
C LEU A 927 -24.29 -27.93 -47.67
N THR A 928 -24.70 -27.40 -48.83
CA THR A 928 -25.90 -27.87 -49.53
C THR A 928 -25.73 -29.26 -50.13
N GLU A 929 -24.59 -29.54 -50.76
CA GLU A 929 -24.26 -30.86 -51.31
C GLU A 929 -23.98 -31.89 -50.20
N ALA A 930 -23.31 -31.48 -49.13
CA ALA A 930 -23.08 -32.33 -47.96
C ALA A 930 -24.42 -32.77 -47.33
N SER A 931 -25.37 -31.84 -47.24
CA SER A 931 -26.71 -32.11 -46.70
C SER A 931 -27.51 -33.11 -47.55
N LYS A 932 -27.36 -33.10 -48.89
CA LYS A 932 -27.97 -34.12 -49.76
C LYS A 932 -27.55 -35.53 -49.36
N SER A 933 -26.26 -35.73 -49.05
CA SER A 933 -25.75 -37.04 -48.65
C SER A 933 -26.43 -37.58 -47.38
N VAL A 934 -26.77 -36.69 -46.44
CA VAL A 934 -27.45 -37.03 -45.18
C VAL A 934 -28.93 -37.33 -45.41
N VAL A 935 -29.63 -36.44 -46.13
CA VAL A 935 -31.08 -36.52 -46.33
C VAL A 935 -31.49 -37.75 -47.13
N PHE A 936 -30.67 -38.19 -48.11
CA PHE A 936 -30.98 -39.33 -48.97
C PHE A 936 -30.41 -40.67 -48.48
N ASN A 937 -29.81 -40.72 -47.30
CA ASN A 937 -29.23 -41.95 -46.78
C ASN A 937 -30.31 -42.95 -46.32
N THR A 938 -30.59 -43.96 -47.14
CA THR A 938 -31.65 -44.97 -46.87
C THR A 938 -31.47 -45.70 -45.52
N PRO A 939 -30.27 -46.17 -45.13
CA PRO A 939 -30.07 -46.82 -43.83
C PRO A 939 -30.38 -45.90 -42.63
N LEU A 940 -29.94 -44.64 -42.65
CA LEU A 940 -30.25 -43.65 -41.62
C LEU A 940 -31.75 -43.41 -41.51
N ILE A 941 -32.43 -43.23 -42.65
CA ILE A 941 -33.90 -43.04 -42.70
C ILE A 941 -34.63 -44.24 -42.08
N THR A 942 -34.27 -45.47 -42.47
CA THR A 942 -34.92 -46.67 -41.92
C THR A 942 -34.71 -46.81 -40.41
N THR A 943 -33.54 -46.41 -39.92
CA THR A 943 -33.20 -46.49 -38.49
C THR A 943 -33.92 -45.42 -37.67
N ILE A 944 -34.02 -44.19 -38.19
CA ILE A 944 -34.80 -43.11 -37.56
C ILE A 944 -36.26 -43.52 -37.47
N ASN A 945 -36.85 -43.96 -38.58
CA ASN A 945 -38.26 -44.36 -38.62
C ASN A 945 -38.55 -45.51 -37.66
N ARG A 946 -37.67 -46.53 -37.60
CA ARG A 946 -37.79 -47.64 -36.65
C ARG A 946 -37.74 -47.16 -35.20
N THR A 947 -36.79 -46.28 -34.87
CA THR A 947 -36.59 -45.78 -33.49
C THR A 947 -37.76 -44.92 -33.03
N VAL A 948 -38.27 -44.04 -33.91
CA VAL A 948 -39.45 -43.22 -33.63
C VAL A 948 -40.71 -44.07 -33.50
N GLN A 949 -40.91 -45.07 -34.36
CA GLN A 949 -42.03 -46.01 -34.25
C GLN A 949 -41.97 -46.82 -32.96
N GLU A 950 -40.77 -47.29 -32.57
CA GLU A 950 -40.55 -48.00 -31.31
C GLU A 950 -40.90 -47.10 -30.11
N ALA A 951 -40.46 -45.84 -30.11
CA ALA A 951 -40.81 -44.87 -29.08
C ALA A 951 -42.34 -44.61 -29.03
N CYS A 952 -42.96 -44.34 -30.18
CA CYS A 952 -44.41 -44.12 -30.29
C CYS A 952 -45.25 -45.33 -29.84
N SER A 953 -44.73 -46.55 -29.99
CA SER A 953 -45.38 -47.79 -29.56
C SER A 953 -45.47 -47.94 -28.03
N LYS A 954 -44.63 -47.25 -27.25
CA LYS A 954 -44.61 -47.30 -25.78
C LYS A 954 -45.79 -46.59 -25.11
N GLY A 955 -46.46 -45.68 -25.82
CA GLY A 955 -47.62 -44.95 -25.30
C GLY A 955 -47.28 -44.18 -24.01
N PRO A 956 -48.02 -44.36 -22.90
CA PRO A 956 -47.76 -43.67 -21.62
C PRO A 956 -46.36 -43.91 -21.03
N GLY A 957 -45.70 -45.03 -21.35
CA GLY A 957 -44.34 -45.32 -20.89
C GLY A 957 -43.25 -44.41 -21.51
N LEU A 958 -43.61 -43.59 -22.51
CA LEU A 958 -42.71 -42.61 -23.11
C LEU A 958 -42.32 -41.47 -22.15
N ILE A 959 -43.05 -41.29 -21.05
CA ILE A 959 -42.73 -40.28 -20.03
C ILE A 959 -41.38 -40.55 -19.33
N GLU A 960 -40.90 -41.80 -19.35
CA GLU A 960 -39.61 -42.22 -18.82
C GLU A 960 -38.41 -41.85 -19.74
N TYR A 961 -38.69 -41.38 -20.97
CA TYR A 961 -37.69 -40.94 -21.95
C TYR A 961 -37.44 -39.44 -21.75
N ASP A 962 -36.69 -39.10 -20.70
CA ASP A 962 -36.32 -37.72 -20.34
C ASP A 962 -34.86 -37.40 -20.69
N GLU A 963 -34.45 -36.14 -20.60
CA GLU A 963 -33.05 -35.69 -20.84
C GLU A 963 -32.04 -36.46 -19.97
N GLY A 964 -32.44 -36.93 -18.79
CA GLY A 964 -31.56 -37.71 -17.90
C GLY A 964 -31.41 -39.19 -18.25
N THR A 965 -32.08 -39.71 -19.28
CA THR A 965 -31.94 -41.12 -19.69
C THR A 965 -31.32 -41.24 -21.07
N SER A 966 -30.40 -42.20 -21.25
CA SER A 966 -29.70 -42.40 -22.54
C SER A 966 -30.65 -42.65 -23.70
N LEU A 967 -31.81 -43.27 -23.46
CA LEU A 967 -32.86 -43.45 -24.47
C LEU A 967 -33.62 -42.14 -24.80
N GLY A 968 -33.79 -41.25 -23.82
CA GLY A 968 -34.39 -39.94 -24.01
C GLY A 968 -33.47 -38.98 -24.77
N GLU A 969 -32.19 -38.87 -24.39
CA GLU A 969 -31.17 -38.09 -25.12
C GLU A 969 -31.10 -38.48 -26.59
N ASN A 970 -31.08 -39.78 -26.85
CA ASN A 970 -31.13 -40.36 -28.19
C ASN A 970 -32.35 -39.91 -28.99
N LEU A 971 -33.54 -40.05 -28.41
CA LEU A 971 -34.78 -39.66 -29.06
C LEU A 971 -34.81 -38.16 -29.36
N ILE A 972 -34.33 -37.33 -28.44
CA ILE A 972 -34.28 -35.87 -28.60
C ILE A 972 -33.36 -35.48 -29.75
N LEU A 973 -32.12 -36.01 -29.80
CA LEU A 973 -31.17 -35.71 -30.87
C LEU A 973 -31.64 -36.22 -32.24
N LEU A 974 -32.30 -37.38 -32.29
CA LEU A 974 -32.92 -37.87 -33.53
C LEU A 974 -34.06 -36.97 -34.00
N LEU A 975 -34.89 -36.47 -33.09
CA LEU A 975 -35.94 -35.53 -33.43
C LEU A 975 -35.37 -34.18 -33.88
N MET A 976 -34.24 -33.74 -33.33
CA MET A 976 -33.53 -32.53 -33.77
C MET A 976 -32.96 -32.70 -35.18
N LEU A 977 -32.37 -33.86 -35.47
CA LEU A 977 -31.94 -34.21 -36.83
C LEU A 977 -33.11 -34.19 -37.81
N CYS A 978 -34.28 -34.72 -37.41
CA CYS A 978 -35.50 -34.65 -38.22
C CYS A 978 -36.00 -33.22 -38.41
N TYR A 979 -35.94 -32.37 -37.38
CA TYR A 979 -36.33 -30.97 -37.51
C TYR A 979 -35.46 -30.24 -38.54
N PHE A 980 -34.13 -30.39 -38.44
CA PHE A 980 -33.22 -29.76 -39.40
C PHE A 980 -33.30 -30.39 -40.79
N SER A 981 -33.59 -31.69 -40.92
CA SER A 981 -33.83 -32.30 -42.22
C SER A 981 -35.05 -31.68 -42.91
N LEU A 982 -36.15 -31.46 -42.17
CA LEU A 982 -37.35 -30.80 -42.71
C LEU A 982 -37.03 -29.36 -43.18
N ARG A 983 -36.26 -28.59 -42.42
CA ARG A 983 -35.88 -27.22 -42.84
C ARG A 983 -34.92 -27.21 -44.04
N CYS A 984 -33.98 -28.16 -44.07
CA CYS A 984 -33.00 -28.34 -45.13
C CYS A 984 -33.66 -28.67 -46.49
N LEU A 985 -34.75 -29.44 -46.50
CA LEU A 985 -35.40 -29.89 -47.74
C LEU A 985 -35.79 -28.73 -48.67
N ASN A 986 -36.19 -27.59 -48.12
CA ASN A 986 -36.55 -26.42 -48.92
C ASN A 986 -35.33 -25.73 -49.57
N ALA A 987 -34.17 -25.75 -48.90
CA ALA A 987 -32.94 -25.17 -49.42
C ALA A 987 -32.28 -26.09 -50.47
N VAL A 988 -32.34 -27.40 -50.26
CA VAL A 988 -31.65 -28.40 -51.07
C VAL A 988 -32.46 -28.87 -52.28
N LEU A 989 -33.79 -28.91 -52.17
CA LEU A 989 -34.72 -29.36 -53.21
C LEU A 989 -35.92 -28.40 -53.30
N PRO A 990 -35.73 -27.15 -53.73
CA PRO A 990 -36.85 -26.27 -53.98
C PRO A 990 -37.80 -26.95 -54.99
N GLU A 991 -39.08 -27.05 -54.61
CA GLU A 991 -40.20 -27.56 -55.41
C GLU A 991 -40.34 -29.09 -55.63
N ALA A 992 -39.37 -29.93 -55.27
CA ALA A 992 -39.41 -31.37 -55.56
C ALA A 992 -40.12 -32.25 -54.49
N VAL A 993 -40.34 -31.73 -53.28
CA VAL A 993 -40.93 -32.46 -52.14
C VAL A 993 -42.43 -32.24 -52.07
N ASN A 994 -43.22 -33.33 -51.99
CA ASN A 994 -44.65 -33.25 -51.73
C ASN A 994 -44.93 -33.37 -50.22
N TRP A 995 -45.13 -32.24 -49.55
CA TRP A 995 -45.33 -32.22 -48.09
C TRP A 995 -46.65 -32.85 -47.63
N GLN A 996 -47.61 -33.05 -48.53
CA GLN A 996 -48.92 -33.59 -48.17
C GLN A 996 -48.88 -35.09 -47.81
N THR A 997 -47.81 -35.82 -48.14
CA THR A 997 -47.66 -37.25 -47.80
C THR A 997 -47.41 -37.48 -46.31
N LEU A 998 -47.09 -36.43 -45.55
CA LEU A 998 -46.92 -36.44 -44.09
C LEU A 998 -48.25 -36.49 -43.29
N CYS A 999 -49.39 -36.23 -43.95
CA CYS A 999 -50.71 -36.14 -43.31
C CYS A 999 -51.61 -37.37 -43.54
N GLY A 1000 -51.13 -38.44 -44.16
CA GLY A 1000 -51.92 -39.67 -44.37
C GLY A 1000 -51.08 -40.85 -44.85
N PRO A 1001 -51.62 -42.09 -44.84
CA PRO A 1001 -50.93 -43.24 -45.42
C PRO A 1001 -50.78 -43.04 -46.94
N SER A 1002 -49.55 -42.96 -47.43
CA SER A 1002 -49.28 -42.85 -48.87
C SER A 1002 -49.35 -44.23 -49.53
N ASP A 1003 -50.27 -44.39 -50.48
CA ASP A 1003 -50.30 -45.52 -51.44
C ASP A 1003 -49.49 -45.20 -52.72
N ALA A 1004 -48.81 -44.05 -52.79
CA ALA A 1004 -48.04 -43.64 -53.96
C ALA A 1004 -46.53 -43.80 -53.73
N MET A 1005 -45.85 -44.45 -54.69
CA MET A 1005 -44.38 -44.49 -54.75
C MET A 1005 -43.82 -43.06 -54.85
N GLU A 1006 -43.23 -42.57 -53.76
CA GLU A 1006 -42.45 -41.33 -53.77
C GLU A 1006 -41.12 -41.56 -54.53
N PRO A 1007 -40.62 -40.56 -55.27
CA PRO A 1007 -39.38 -40.68 -56.03
C PRO A 1007 -38.12 -40.75 -55.16
N PHE A 1008 -38.18 -40.36 -53.88
CA PHE A 1008 -37.05 -40.36 -52.95
C PHE A 1008 -37.47 -40.85 -51.56
N SER A 1009 -36.65 -41.69 -50.91
CA SER A 1009 -36.78 -41.95 -49.47
C SER A 1009 -36.22 -40.76 -48.70
N ILE A 1010 -37.05 -40.07 -47.93
CA ILE A 1010 -36.67 -38.90 -47.10
C ILE A 1010 -36.93 -39.23 -45.63
N ILE A 1011 -36.17 -38.62 -44.71
CA ILE A 1011 -36.45 -38.67 -43.26
C ILE A 1011 -37.83 -38.04 -43.01
N ASN A 1012 -38.83 -38.86 -42.73
CA ASN A 1012 -40.23 -38.43 -42.67
C ASN A 1012 -40.91 -39.07 -41.45
N ILE A 1013 -41.27 -38.24 -40.46
CA ILE A 1013 -42.10 -38.65 -39.33
C ILE A 1013 -43.53 -38.17 -39.59
N GLN A 1014 -44.48 -39.10 -39.59
CA GLN A 1014 -45.89 -38.78 -39.80
C GLN A 1014 -46.42 -37.84 -38.72
N CYS A 1015 -47.32 -36.92 -39.09
CA CYS A 1015 -47.93 -35.96 -38.14
C CYS A 1015 -48.60 -36.67 -36.96
N HIS A 1016 -49.20 -37.84 -37.19
CA HIS A 1016 -49.78 -38.68 -36.15
C HIS A 1016 -48.75 -39.13 -35.10
N ASP A 1017 -47.55 -39.52 -35.52
CA ASP A 1017 -46.49 -39.98 -34.62
C ASP A 1017 -45.89 -38.80 -33.84
N LEU A 1018 -45.72 -37.64 -34.49
CA LEU A 1018 -45.35 -36.38 -33.80
C LEU A 1018 -46.39 -36.01 -32.72
N CYS A 1019 -47.68 -36.12 -33.03
CA CYS A 1019 -48.74 -35.89 -32.05
C CYS A 1019 -48.71 -36.89 -30.88
N ARG A 1020 -48.37 -38.17 -31.13
CA ARG A 1020 -48.18 -39.17 -30.06
C ARG A 1020 -46.99 -38.81 -29.16
N LEU A 1021 -45.88 -38.38 -29.74
CA LEU A 1021 -44.71 -37.89 -29.00
C LEU A 1021 -45.06 -36.65 -28.16
N MET A 1022 -45.82 -35.69 -28.72
CA MET A 1022 -46.27 -34.51 -28.00
C MET A 1022 -47.26 -34.85 -26.86
N HIS A 1023 -48.11 -35.85 -27.05
CA HIS A 1023 -49.09 -36.25 -26.05
C HIS A 1023 -48.42 -36.98 -24.86
N PHE A 1024 -47.60 -38.00 -25.14
CA PHE A 1024 -47.04 -38.89 -24.10
C PHE A 1024 -45.59 -38.61 -23.69
N GLY A 1025 -44.84 -37.80 -24.44
CA GLY A 1025 -43.40 -37.59 -24.21
C GLY A 1025 -43.06 -36.73 -23.00
N SER A 1026 -41.77 -36.71 -22.63
CA SER A 1026 -41.18 -35.77 -21.68
C SER A 1026 -41.20 -34.33 -22.22
N PRO A 1027 -41.04 -33.29 -21.38
CA PRO A 1027 -41.08 -31.90 -21.82
C PRO A 1027 -40.18 -31.59 -23.04
N SER A 1028 -38.97 -32.14 -23.07
CA SER A 1028 -37.99 -31.91 -24.15
C SER A 1028 -38.35 -32.64 -25.45
N VAL A 1029 -38.89 -33.85 -25.34
CA VAL A 1029 -39.46 -34.57 -26.50
C VAL A 1029 -40.65 -33.80 -27.07
N LYS A 1030 -41.55 -33.26 -26.21
CA LYS A 1030 -42.67 -32.41 -26.65
C LYS A 1030 -42.21 -31.15 -27.36
N LEU A 1031 -41.13 -30.53 -26.88
CA LEU A 1031 -40.54 -29.34 -27.48
C LEU A 1031 -40.09 -29.59 -28.91
N VAL A 1032 -39.19 -30.56 -29.13
CA VAL A 1032 -38.66 -30.83 -30.47
C VAL A 1032 -39.75 -31.35 -31.41
N ALA A 1033 -40.61 -32.26 -30.94
CA ALA A 1033 -41.73 -32.77 -31.74
C ALA A 1033 -42.70 -31.66 -32.18
N SER A 1034 -42.94 -30.66 -31.31
CA SER A 1034 -43.78 -29.50 -31.66
C SER A 1034 -43.16 -28.61 -32.74
N TYR A 1035 -41.83 -28.47 -32.78
CA TYR A 1035 -41.13 -27.76 -33.83
C TYR A 1035 -41.20 -28.51 -35.17
N CYS A 1036 -41.01 -29.84 -35.16
CA CYS A 1036 -41.18 -30.67 -36.36
C CYS A 1036 -42.59 -30.56 -36.93
N LEU A 1037 -43.61 -30.59 -36.06
CA LEU A 1037 -45.02 -30.49 -36.48
C LEU A 1037 -45.34 -29.09 -37.03
N LEU A 1038 -44.83 -28.03 -36.40
CA LEU A 1038 -45.00 -26.66 -36.86
C LEU A 1038 -44.37 -26.42 -38.22
N GLU A 1039 -43.12 -26.85 -38.41
CA GLU A 1039 -42.43 -26.73 -39.70
C GLU A 1039 -43.21 -27.48 -40.79
N THR A 1040 -43.63 -28.72 -40.51
CA THR A 1040 -44.41 -29.55 -41.46
C THR A 1040 -45.72 -28.86 -41.87
N LEU A 1041 -46.53 -28.40 -40.91
CA LEU A 1041 -47.81 -27.76 -41.19
C LEU A 1041 -47.64 -26.43 -41.92
N THR A 1042 -46.61 -25.65 -41.58
CA THR A 1042 -46.28 -24.40 -42.26
C THR A 1042 -45.93 -24.68 -43.72
N ARG A 1043 -45.09 -25.68 -44.01
CA ARG A 1043 -44.73 -26.05 -45.39
C ARG A 1043 -45.91 -26.58 -46.21
N ILE A 1044 -46.80 -27.36 -45.59
CA ILE A 1044 -48.04 -27.80 -46.24
C ILE A 1044 -48.91 -26.59 -46.61
N SER A 1045 -49.01 -25.61 -45.70
CA SER A 1045 -49.75 -24.37 -45.94
C SER A 1045 -49.11 -23.51 -47.05
N ASP A 1046 -47.80 -23.39 -47.08
CA ASP A 1046 -47.05 -22.66 -48.12
C ASP A 1046 -47.22 -23.33 -49.50
N GLN A 1047 -47.07 -24.66 -49.57
CA GLN A 1047 -47.27 -25.43 -50.81
C GLN A 1047 -48.69 -25.21 -51.36
N ARG A 1048 -49.69 -25.19 -50.47
CA ARG A 1048 -51.08 -24.98 -50.85
C ARG A 1048 -51.37 -23.58 -51.35
N THR A 1049 -50.88 -22.56 -50.64
CA THR A 1049 -51.09 -21.14 -51.05
C THR A 1049 -50.37 -20.81 -52.35
N GLY A 1050 -49.22 -21.44 -52.63
CA GLY A 1050 -48.47 -21.25 -53.87
C GLY A 1050 -48.98 -22.07 -55.07
N LYS A 1051 -49.40 -23.33 -54.89
CA LYS A 1051 -49.75 -24.26 -55.98
C LYS A 1051 -51.25 -24.55 -56.14
N HIS A 1052 -52.12 -24.02 -55.26
CA HIS A 1052 -53.57 -24.30 -55.24
C HIS A 1052 -53.91 -25.81 -55.25
N GLU A 1053 -53.15 -26.62 -54.52
CA GLU A 1053 -53.38 -28.06 -54.40
C GLU A 1053 -54.42 -28.36 -53.30
N GLU A 1054 -55.38 -29.25 -53.57
CA GLU A 1054 -56.36 -29.73 -52.57
C GLU A 1054 -55.69 -30.58 -51.48
N LEU A 1055 -56.20 -30.50 -50.24
CA LEU A 1055 -55.66 -31.24 -49.11
C LEU A 1055 -55.99 -32.74 -49.18
N LYS A 1056 -54.97 -33.60 -49.25
CA LYS A 1056 -55.13 -35.08 -49.29
C LYS A 1056 -55.48 -35.75 -47.94
N CYS A 1057 -55.66 -34.99 -46.87
CA CYS A 1057 -55.88 -35.50 -45.52
C CYS A 1057 -57.37 -35.63 -45.18
N THR A 1058 -57.76 -36.69 -44.44
CA THR A 1058 -59.16 -36.83 -44.00
C THR A 1058 -59.50 -35.86 -42.87
N MET A 1059 -60.72 -35.32 -42.88
CA MET A 1059 -61.18 -34.39 -41.84
C MET A 1059 -61.11 -34.99 -40.42
N SER A 1060 -61.35 -36.29 -40.27
CA SER A 1060 -61.22 -36.99 -38.98
C SER A 1060 -59.78 -36.98 -38.46
N TYR A 1061 -58.78 -37.07 -39.34
CA TYR A 1061 -57.38 -37.04 -38.96
C TYR A 1061 -56.94 -35.65 -38.50
N LEU A 1062 -57.40 -34.59 -39.18
CA LEU A 1062 -57.15 -33.20 -38.77
C LEU A 1062 -57.74 -32.90 -37.39
N LEU A 1063 -58.97 -33.37 -37.13
CA LEU A 1063 -59.59 -33.22 -35.81
C LEU A 1063 -58.79 -33.91 -34.70
N SER A 1064 -58.17 -35.06 -34.97
CA SER A 1064 -57.29 -35.73 -34.01
C SER A 1064 -56.02 -34.93 -33.72
N ILE A 1065 -55.40 -34.32 -34.73
CA ILE A 1065 -54.23 -33.43 -34.55
C ILE A 1065 -54.64 -32.20 -33.73
N MET A 1066 -55.75 -31.54 -34.11
CA MET A 1066 -56.26 -30.35 -33.41
C MET A 1066 -56.53 -30.64 -31.94
N ALA A 1067 -57.11 -31.79 -31.59
CA ALA A 1067 -57.37 -32.15 -30.20
C ALA A 1067 -56.09 -32.25 -29.34
N VAL A 1068 -54.99 -32.77 -29.90
CA VAL A 1068 -53.70 -32.82 -29.19
C VAL A 1068 -53.11 -31.43 -29.01
N LEU A 1069 -53.18 -30.57 -30.04
CA LEU A 1069 -52.69 -29.20 -29.99
C LEU A 1069 -53.49 -28.34 -29.01
N GLU A 1070 -54.83 -28.45 -29.03
CA GLU A 1070 -55.75 -27.76 -28.11
C GLU A 1070 -55.41 -28.10 -26.65
N GLY A 1071 -55.15 -29.37 -26.35
CA GLY A 1071 -54.78 -29.83 -25.01
C GLY A 1071 -53.41 -29.32 -24.51
N LEU A 1072 -52.55 -28.83 -25.41
CA LEU A 1072 -51.19 -28.37 -25.08
C LEU A 1072 -51.01 -26.83 -25.17
N ILE A 1073 -52.04 -26.07 -25.52
CA ILE A 1073 -52.00 -24.59 -25.55
C ILE A 1073 -51.66 -23.97 -24.19
N PHE A 1074 -52.09 -24.63 -23.12
CA PHE A 1074 -51.84 -24.20 -21.74
C PHE A 1074 -50.74 -25.01 -21.06
N TYR A 1075 -49.88 -25.67 -21.84
CA TYR A 1075 -48.77 -26.45 -21.32
C TYR A 1075 -47.70 -25.55 -20.69
N ARG A 1076 -47.09 -26.02 -19.59
CA ARG A 1076 -46.15 -25.24 -18.75
C ARG A 1076 -44.96 -24.64 -19.54
N ASP A 1077 -44.41 -25.36 -20.53
CA ASP A 1077 -43.39 -24.80 -21.42
C ASP A 1077 -44.05 -23.90 -22.48
N ILE A 1078 -43.78 -22.59 -22.40
CA ILE A 1078 -44.33 -21.59 -23.30
C ILE A 1078 -43.96 -21.83 -24.77
N ARG A 1079 -42.79 -22.43 -25.06
CA ARG A 1079 -42.34 -22.70 -26.44
C ARG A 1079 -43.21 -23.77 -27.09
N VAL A 1080 -43.48 -24.85 -26.36
CA VAL A 1080 -44.42 -25.91 -26.80
C VAL A 1080 -45.80 -25.31 -27.01
N ALA A 1081 -46.29 -24.53 -26.04
CA ALA A 1081 -47.59 -23.87 -26.14
C ALA A 1081 -47.68 -22.93 -27.36
N MET A 1082 -46.64 -22.12 -27.61
CA MET A 1082 -46.54 -21.23 -28.77
C MET A 1082 -46.58 -22.01 -30.08
N ASN A 1083 -45.78 -23.07 -30.19
CA ASN A 1083 -45.78 -23.94 -31.37
C ASN A 1083 -47.18 -24.54 -31.61
N CYS A 1084 -47.85 -25.02 -30.56
CA CYS A 1084 -49.22 -25.53 -30.67
C CYS A 1084 -50.22 -24.46 -31.13
N GLY A 1085 -50.14 -23.24 -30.59
CA GLY A 1085 -50.97 -22.11 -30.99
C GLY A 1085 -50.75 -21.70 -32.44
N LEU A 1086 -49.50 -21.70 -32.91
CA LEU A 1086 -49.14 -21.46 -34.30
C LEU A 1086 -49.63 -22.57 -35.23
N CYS A 1087 -49.43 -23.85 -34.87
CA CYS A 1087 -49.96 -25.00 -35.62
C CYS A 1087 -51.49 -24.90 -35.79
N LEU A 1088 -52.22 -24.59 -34.72
CA LEU A 1088 -53.67 -24.39 -34.79
C LEU A 1088 -54.05 -23.18 -35.64
N SER A 1089 -53.28 -22.09 -35.57
CA SER A 1089 -53.46 -20.90 -36.41
C SER A 1089 -53.33 -21.25 -37.90
N VAL A 1090 -52.31 -22.03 -38.26
CA VAL A 1090 -52.07 -22.53 -39.64
C VAL A 1090 -53.22 -23.42 -40.10
N ILE A 1091 -53.59 -24.43 -39.30
CA ILE A 1091 -54.68 -25.37 -39.63
C ILE A 1091 -56.03 -24.63 -39.78
N LEU A 1092 -56.36 -23.69 -38.89
CA LEU A 1092 -57.58 -22.89 -38.99
C LEU A 1092 -57.62 -21.98 -40.23
N GLY A 1093 -56.45 -21.65 -40.78
CA GLY A 1093 -56.34 -20.89 -42.04
C GLY A 1093 -56.75 -21.68 -43.29
N TRP A 1094 -56.88 -23.01 -43.21
CA TRP A 1094 -57.19 -23.89 -44.34
C TRP A 1094 -58.68 -23.86 -44.74
N GLU A 1095 -58.99 -23.84 -46.03
CA GLU A 1095 -60.37 -23.64 -46.54
C GLU A 1095 -61.30 -24.83 -46.24
N GLU A 1096 -60.80 -26.07 -46.17
CA GLU A 1096 -61.63 -27.26 -45.87
C GLU A 1096 -62.22 -27.20 -44.46
N ILE A 1097 -61.55 -26.51 -43.53
CA ILE A 1097 -62.05 -26.25 -42.17
C ILE A 1097 -63.02 -25.05 -42.16
N GLN A 1098 -62.88 -24.12 -43.11
CA GLN A 1098 -63.82 -23.02 -43.31
C GLN A 1098 -65.14 -23.50 -43.95
N GLU A 1099 -65.06 -24.47 -44.87
CA GLU A 1099 -66.20 -25.01 -45.62
C GLU A 1099 -66.89 -26.19 -44.92
N ALA A 1100 -66.12 -27.08 -44.29
CA ALA A 1100 -66.69 -28.05 -43.39
C ALA A 1100 -67.45 -27.28 -42.32
N LYS A 1101 -68.76 -27.51 -42.23
CA LYS A 1101 -69.57 -27.11 -41.07
C LYS A 1101 -69.09 -27.92 -39.86
N VAL A 1102 -67.84 -27.73 -39.44
CA VAL A 1102 -67.43 -27.90 -38.07
C VAL A 1102 -68.30 -26.92 -37.33
N SER A 1103 -69.47 -27.39 -36.93
CA SER A 1103 -70.26 -26.80 -35.89
C SER A 1103 -69.26 -26.64 -34.74
N PHE A 1104 -68.77 -25.41 -34.55
CA PHE A 1104 -67.83 -24.96 -33.51
C PHE A 1104 -68.43 -25.18 -32.10
N LYS A 1105 -68.84 -26.42 -31.83
CA LYS A 1105 -69.22 -27.03 -30.55
C LYS A 1105 -67.99 -27.59 -29.86
N ASN A 1106 -66.79 -27.36 -30.41
CA ASN A 1106 -65.57 -27.66 -29.70
C ASN A 1106 -65.40 -26.60 -28.61
N ASN A 1107 -65.81 -26.94 -27.38
CA ASN A 1107 -65.77 -26.05 -26.24
C ASN A 1107 -64.34 -25.56 -25.94
N TRP A 1108 -63.31 -26.26 -26.42
CA TRP A 1108 -61.90 -25.92 -26.21
C TRP A 1108 -61.50 -24.57 -26.81
N PHE A 1109 -61.83 -24.26 -28.07
CA PHE A 1109 -61.53 -22.93 -28.64
C PHE A 1109 -62.22 -21.81 -27.88
N ARG A 1110 -63.44 -22.07 -27.40
CA ARG A 1110 -64.17 -21.11 -26.56
C ARG A 1110 -63.45 -20.89 -25.23
N VAL A 1111 -63.04 -21.96 -24.55
CA VAL A 1111 -62.26 -21.89 -23.30
C VAL A 1111 -60.94 -21.14 -23.52
N ILE A 1112 -60.23 -21.41 -24.63
CA ILE A 1112 -58.97 -20.71 -24.95
C ILE A 1112 -59.18 -19.20 -25.09
N VAL A 1113 -60.23 -18.79 -25.81
CA VAL A 1113 -60.55 -17.36 -26.02
C VAL A 1113 -61.10 -16.73 -24.73
N GLU A 1114 -61.93 -17.44 -23.95
CA GLU A 1114 -62.47 -16.96 -22.66
C GLU A 1114 -61.35 -16.73 -21.65
N GLU A 1115 -60.42 -17.67 -21.48
CA GLU A 1115 -59.27 -17.52 -20.58
C GLU A 1115 -58.35 -16.37 -21.04
N MET A 1116 -58.09 -16.24 -22.35
CA MET A 1116 -57.32 -15.12 -22.88
C MET A 1116 -58.01 -13.77 -22.64
N ALA A 1117 -59.32 -13.68 -22.92
CA ALA A 1117 -60.12 -12.48 -22.74
C ALA A 1117 -60.20 -12.07 -21.27
N MET A 1118 -60.35 -13.04 -20.35
CA MET A 1118 -60.29 -12.82 -18.90
C MET A 1118 -58.91 -12.31 -18.46
N CYS A 1119 -57.82 -12.88 -18.97
CA CYS A 1119 -56.46 -12.41 -18.65
C CYS A 1119 -56.20 -10.96 -19.10
N LEU A 1120 -56.80 -10.52 -20.22
CA LEU A 1120 -56.67 -9.15 -20.72
C LEU A 1120 -57.63 -8.16 -20.05
N ALA A 1121 -58.86 -8.57 -19.76
CA ALA A 1121 -59.91 -7.70 -19.21
C ALA A 1121 -59.79 -7.51 -17.69
N VAL A 1122 -59.39 -8.55 -16.95
CA VAL A 1122 -59.28 -8.49 -15.48
C VAL A 1122 -58.06 -9.29 -14.97
N PRO A 1123 -56.83 -8.73 -15.09
CA PRO A 1123 -55.57 -9.41 -14.75
C PRO A 1123 -55.49 -9.97 -13.32
N CYS A 1124 -56.18 -9.33 -12.37
CA CYS A 1124 -56.17 -9.68 -10.96
C CYS A 1124 -57.05 -10.89 -10.61
N LEU A 1125 -57.96 -11.30 -11.50
CA LEU A 1125 -58.79 -12.51 -11.36
C LEU A 1125 -58.26 -13.69 -12.19
N ALA A 1126 -57.33 -13.43 -13.11
CA ALA A 1126 -56.69 -14.47 -13.90
C ALA A 1126 -55.83 -15.37 -12.99
N SER A 1127 -55.85 -16.68 -13.26
CA SER A 1127 -54.98 -17.59 -12.52
C SER A 1127 -53.51 -17.24 -12.81
N LYS A 1128 -52.67 -17.19 -11.76
CA LYS A 1128 -51.22 -16.92 -11.92
C LYS A 1128 -50.53 -17.90 -12.88
N SER A 1129 -51.12 -19.05 -13.17
CA SER A 1129 -50.57 -20.07 -14.07
C SER A 1129 -50.76 -19.75 -15.56
N PHE A 1130 -51.76 -18.95 -15.97
CA PHE A 1130 -52.06 -18.72 -17.40
C PHE A 1130 -51.53 -17.41 -17.97
N PHE A 1131 -51.01 -16.50 -17.13
CA PHE A 1131 -50.47 -15.21 -17.58
C PHE A 1131 -49.34 -15.35 -18.62
N ASN A 1132 -48.51 -16.40 -18.49
CA ASN A 1132 -47.44 -16.71 -19.44
C ASN A 1132 -47.96 -17.31 -20.77
N HIS A 1133 -49.20 -17.80 -20.83
CA HIS A 1133 -49.78 -18.49 -21.99
C HIS A 1133 -50.75 -17.61 -22.81
N LEU A 1134 -50.73 -16.30 -22.58
CA LEU A 1134 -51.53 -15.33 -23.34
C LEU A 1134 -51.14 -15.32 -24.83
N LYS A 1135 -49.83 -15.30 -25.13
CA LYS A 1135 -49.34 -15.21 -26.51
C LYS A 1135 -49.79 -16.39 -27.40
N PRO A 1136 -49.69 -17.67 -26.98
CA PRO A 1136 -50.22 -18.80 -27.73
C PRO A 1136 -51.72 -18.67 -28.04
N ALA A 1137 -52.52 -18.29 -27.03
CA ALA A 1137 -53.97 -18.16 -27.19
C ALA A 1137 -54.33 -17.05 -28.17
N VAL A 1138 -53.60 -15.93 -28.18
CA VAL A 1138 -53.78 -14.82 -29.14
C VAL A 1138 -53.65 -15.31 -30.58
N HIS A 1139 -52.66 -16.14 -30.92
CA HIS A 1139 -52.50 -16.65 -32.29
C HIS A 1139 -53.72 -17.45 -32.78
N VAL A 1140 -54.34 -18.22 -31.88
CA VAL A 1140 -55.56 -18.98 -32.16
C VAL A 1140 -56.77 -18.05 -32.28
N THR A 1141 -56.93 -17.10 -31.36
CA THR A 1141 -58.02 -16.11 -31.42
C THR A 1141 -57.96 -15.29 -32.71
N VAL A 1142 -56.77 -14.82 -33.10
CA VAL A 1142 -56.58 -14.07 -34.35
C VAL A 1142 -56.94 -14.94 -35.56
N ALA A 1143 -56.53 -16.21 -35.58
CA ALA A 1143 -56.91 -17.11 -36.67
C ALA A 1143 -58.44 -17.31 -36.75
N LEU A 1144 -59.10 -17.50 -35.61
CA LEU A 1144 -60.56 -17.65 -35.55
C LEU A 1144 -61.31 -16.37 -36.00
N LEU A 1145 -60.76 -15.19 -35.72
CA LEU A 1145 -61.30 -13.90 -36.19
C LEU A 1145 -61.08 -13.68 -37.69
N LYS A 1146 -60.05 -14.30 -38.28
CA LYS A 1146 -59.75 -14.23 -39.72
C LYS A 1146 -60.57 -15.21 -40.56
N LEU A 1147 -61.34 -16.11 -39.95
CA LEU A 1147 -62.22 -17.03 -40.67
C LEU A 1147 -63.30 -16.26 -41.46
N GLN A 1148 -63.66 -16.75 -42.64
CA GLN A 1148 -64.75 -16.18 -43.45
C GLN A 1148 -66.08 -16.06 -42.67
N LYS A 1149 -66.31 -16.99 -41.71
CA LYS A 1149 -67.46 -16.97 -40.80
C LYS A 1149 -67.01 -17.09 -39.35
N ILE A 1150 -66.96 -15.94 -38.68
CA ILE A 1150 -66.58 -15.85 -37.26
C ILE A 1150 -67.60 -16.62 -36.38
N PRO A 1151 -67.15 -17.53 -35.50
CA PRO A 1151 -68.00 -18.20 -34.52
C PRO A 1151 -68.87 -17.23 -33.70
N GLY A 1152 -70.19 -17.45 -33.71
CA GLY A 1152 -71.16 -16.53 -33.07
C GLY A 1152 -70.98 -16.35 -31.56
N TRP A 1153 -70.42 -17.34 -30.86
CA TRP A 1153 -70.12 -17.26 -29.43
C TRP A 1153 -68.98 -16.27 -29.11
N MET A 1154 -68.11 -15.91 -30.07
CA MET A 1154 -67.05 -14.93 -29.81
C MET A 1154 -67.60 -13.54 -29.47
N ARG A 1155 -68.78 -13.17 -30.00
CA ARG A 1155 -69.47 -11.92 -29.62
C ARG A 1155 -69.94 -11.93 -28.16
N ALA A 1156 -70.15 -13.11 -27.58
CA ALA A 1156 -70.52 -13.23 -26.18
C ALA A 1156 -69.31 -13.25 -25.25
N VAL A 1157 -68.12 -13.60 -25.77
CA VAL A 1157 -66.85 -13.58 -25.01
C VAL A 1157 -66.24 -12.18 -25.02
N PHE A 1158 -66.24 -11.51 -26.17
CA PHE A 1158 -65.85 -10.10 -26.32
C PHE A 1158 -67.09 -9.19 -26.27
N ASP A 1159 -67.80 -9.21 -25.15
CA ASP A 1159 -68.91 -8.29 -24.90
C ASP A 1159 -68.41 -6.88 -24.53
N ASP A 1160 -69.32 -5.90 -24.47
CA ASP A 1160 -68.95 -4.51 -24.17
C ASP A 1160 -68.15 -4.35 -22.85
N PRO A 1161 -68.48 -5.04 -21.75
CA PRO A 1161 -67.67 -5.06 -20.52
C PRO A 1161 -66.27 -5.64 -20.72
N CYS A 1162 -66.13 -6.78 -21.41
CA CYS A 1162 -64.84 -7.39 -21.68
C CYS A 1162 -63.95 -6.47 -22.52
N ILE A 1163 -64.47 -5.92 -23.63
CA ILE A 1163 -63.74 -5.01 -24.50
C ILE A 1163 -63.34 -3.73 -23.75
N SER A 1164 -64.24 -3.17 -22.93
CA SER A 1164 -63.94 -1.99 -22.12
C SER A 1164 -62.83 -2.27 -21.11
N GLY A 1165 -62.87 -3.41 -20.41
CA GLY A 1165 -61.81 -3.82 -19.48
C GLY A 1165 -60.46 -4.05 -20.17
N ILE A 1166 -60.45 -4.64 -21.37
CA ILE A 1166 -59.23 -4.79 -22.16
C ILE A 1166 -58.65 -3.41 -22.54
N ILE A 1167 -59.49 -2.49 -23.01
CA ILE A 1167 -59.06 -1.13 -23.39
C ILE A 1167 -58.53 -0.37 -22.17
N GLU A 1168 -59.20 -0.42 -21.02
CA GLU A 1168 -58.77 0.23 -19.77
C GLU A 1168 -57.40 -0.28 -19.29
N ASN A 1169 -57.13 -1.59 -19.41
CA ASN A 1169 -55.84 -2.17 -19.04
C ASN A 1169 -54.71 -1.92 -20.07
N LEU A 1170 -55.05 -1.57 -21.32
CA LEU A 1170 -54.10 -1.19 -22.37
C LEU A 1170 -53.74 0.31 -22.37
N GLN A 1171 -54.41 1.15 -21.56
CA GLN A 1171 -54.07 2.57 -21.44
C GLN A 1171 -52.69 2.77 -20.77
N VAL A 1172 -51.91 3.71 -21.31
CA VAL A 1172 -50.47 3.96 -21.02
C VAL A 1172 -50.13 4.09 -19.53
N THR A 1173 -51.10 4.47 -18.68
CA THR A 1173 -50.91 4.64 -17.23
C THR A 1173 -50.81 3.33 -16.43
N ASN A 1174 -51.21 2.17 -16.98
CA ASN A 1174 -51.18 0.87 -16.29
C ASN A 1174 -50.10 -0.12 -16.81
N ILE A 1175 -49.31 0.28 -17.80
CA ILE A 1175 -48.18 -0.53 -18.31
C ILE A 1175 -46.97 -0.29 -17.40
N LYS A 1176 -46.83 -1.04 -16.30
CA LYS A 1176 -45.53 -1.16 -15.62
C LYS A 1176 -44.64 -2.08 -16.46
N PRO A 1177 -43.38 -1.68 -16.76
CA PRO A 1177 -42.44 -2.61 -17.38
C PRO A 1177 -42.21 -3.76 -16.40
N HIS A 1178 -42.65 -4.97 -16.77
CA HIS A 1178 -42.25 -6.17 -16.07
C HIS A 1178 -40.73 -6.27 -16.20
N SER A 1179 -40.01 -6.13 -15.08
CA SER A 1179 -38.60 -6.46 -15.01
C SER A 1179 -38.40 -7.90 -15.50
N PRO A 1180 -37.43 -8.19 -16.37
CA PRO A 1180 -37.04 -9.57 -16.62
C PRO A 1180 -36.49 -10.12 -15.30
N GLY A 1181 -37.24 -11.02 -14.68
CA GLY A 1181 -36.72 -11.87 -13.62
C GLY A 1181 -35.65 -12.77 -14.22
N ASN A 1182 -34.44 -12.65 -13.68
CA ASN A 1182 -33.31 -13.59 -13.76
C ASN A 1182 -33.59 -14.87 -14.54
N THR A 1183 -33.17 -14.87 -15.80
CA THR A 1183 -32.67 -16.05 -16.50
C THR A 1183 -31.49 -15.56 -17.33
N GLU A 1184 -30.30 -15.88 -16.81
CA GLU A 1184 -29.07 -16.18 -17.54
C GLU A 1184 -28.49 -15.11 -18.48
N ASN A 1185 -27.29 -14.67 -18.11
CA ASN A 1185 -26.23 -14.27 -19.01
C ASN A 1185 -26.25 -15.14 -20.27
N TYR A 1186 -26.31 -14.55 -21.47
CA TYR A 1186 -25.45 -14.86 -22.63
C TYR A 1186 -25.91 -14.02 -23.84
N SER A 1187 -24.92 -13.43 -24.52
CA SER A 1187 -24.97 -12.79 -25.84
C SER A 1187 -25.73 -11.45 -26.00
N LYS A 1188 -24.99 -10.33 -25.92
CA LYS A 1188 -25.23 -9.10 -26.71
C LYS A 1188 -24.00 -8.16 -26.66
N LYS A 1189 -22.99 -8.49 -27.47
CA LYS A 1189 -22.12 -7.58 -28.24
C LYS A 1189 -22.32 -8.11 -29.67
N GLU A 1190 -22.69 -7.37 -30.70
CA GLU A 1190 -22.20 -6.09 -31.21
C GLU A 1190 -23.30 -5.45 -32.07
N GLU A 1191 -23.27 -4.12 -32.19
CA GLU A 1191 -23.65 -3.27 -33.33
C GLU A 1191 -24.09 -1.91 -32.79
N ASN A 1192 -23.14 -0.98 -32.72
CA ASN A 1192 -23.38 0.46 -32.79
C ASN A 1192 -22.05 1.13 -33.17
N GLY A 1193 -21.81 1.20 -34.47
CA GLY A 1193 -20.98 2.23 -35.09
C GLY A 1193 -21.90 3.25 -35.76
N THR A 1194 -21.42 4.50 -35.83
CA THR A 1194 -21.99 5.70 -36.48
C THR A 1194 -23.08 6.47 -35.73
N ASP A 1195 -22.67 7.37 -34.84
CA ASP A 1195 -22.76 8.83 -35.11
C ASP A 1195 -22.05 9.68 -34.02
N LYS A 1196 -21.20 10.59 -34.51
CA LYS A 1196 -20.33 11.60 -33.85
C LYS A 1196 -18.94 11.18 -33.37
#